data_AF-A0A1X7V2H3-F1
#
_entry.id   AF-A0A1X7V2H3-F1
#
_cell.length_a   1.000
_cell.length_b   1.000
_cell.length_c   1.000
_cell.angle_alpha   90.00
_cell.angle_beta   90.00
_cell.angle_gamma   90.00
#
_symmetry.space_group_name_H-M   'P 1'
#
loop_
_entity.id
_entity.type
_entity.pdbx_description
1 polymer ?
#
loop_
_entity_poly.entity_id
_entity_poly.type
_entity_poly.pdbx_seq_one_letter_code
_entity_poly.pdbx_strand_id
1 'polypeptide(L)'
;MSIYHHFWLISLLISAVLRGSEPQEIYSELREEKVIRFLALVQWRDEFNRTHSGWDTGPDMLAAGRVAVQEINNRTDILTNYTLEMIEGRHEACGLTEANLGIKELASKGIGREDLGVVAVLGLFCSTSAQHIAPVAGDVLYAGLLYDQVWALALAINNAIELYNISMEDYSYDQYEVTDKIEESLKAILSDHQRQSWKSSPLITMSTFHHLRLFVLLISAVLRSESQKIYSGERVVRFLALVQWRDEFNRTHSGWDTGPDMLAAGRVAVQEINNRTDILTNYTLEMIEGRHEACGLTEANLGIKELASKGIGRENGSVVAVLGLFCSTSAQHIAPVAGRAGLIQLSAANSPLFSRDLEKFPHLWRILVSAKAYTDMMLSLMRHFGWEKVGLFQDLNTLFHSGIAESFIDLINKTNDKYTITYHGGILHTREELIDTALENIKTTGTRIVFLQTTGPQTAKFLCAAANKNMVYPNYLWIITDFFLTGLIGELKGLSNCNEELLRKASNGRDLQSEEGKEEERPVIRFLALVQWRDEFNRTHSGWDTGPDMLAAGRVAVQEINNRTDILTNYTLEMIEGRHEACGLTEANLGIKELASKGIGRENGSVVAVLGLFCSTSAQHIAPVAGKAGLIQLSAANSPLFSSDLHNFPHLWRILVSAKAYADMMLSLMKRFGWRKVGVVQDLGTIFHSGIAESFIDLIQDNDEYTINYHGGIIHARDELINSALDNIKATRTRIVFLQTTGPQTAKFLCAAANKNMFYRDYLWIITDYFLTGLIKELEGLSNCNEELLRKGINGSLIGFFDLQDTDAVFTNASGFNYSEYEHKYEEELNETRKEYYSSDDDVGDLLYAGLLYDQVWALALAINNAIELYNVSMEDYSYDQYEVTDKIEKSLGRVSFRGATGHIMFSEDREVSTPINIYQYDTVHITAYFDPPPDSPESEMVPLSLYCAISLYVATLVVIVIVTIILICLLYMRSKPQIKASSLLFSLIMFIGCYLICATCIVRITYAAFPSSEIIFEILCNVQSVFFFNGFSLVFVTLFIRLLRIKKIFGNKSLTKYLGCCWTNKAMTLVVIVITIIPNLMLVGWIGFDRLKRETVNVTVDVEPLVYNEEYFMCTSQLMYLWYAMVFTYTAFILLLIVILAACTRKIKHRDFKDTKKVNAFIFIFVLTFTITGICLWLFREINQINVGHTVIISGLLLLVLECQVMLFLPKIMFCNRRRHRSYSVTENVMTLFSFDKHEKH
;
A
#
# COMPACT_ATOMS: atom_id res chain seq x y z
N MET A 1 7.97 -38.58 -47.94
CA MET A 1 8.47 -37.28 -48.44
C MET A 1 9.53 -36.64 -47.55
N SER A 2 9.37 -36.59 -46.22
CA SER A 2 10.41 -36.07 -45.31
C SER A 2 11.77 -36.80 -45.44
N ILE A 3 11.76 -38.13 -45.51
CA ILE A 3 12.98 -38.96 -45.61
C ILE A 3 13.74 -38.76 -46.94
N TYR A 4 13.01 -38.61 -48.06
CA TYR A 4 13.61 -38.27 -49.37
C TYR A 4 14.21 -36.86 -49.40
N HIS A 5 13.62 -35.91 -48.66
CA HIS A 5 14.14 -34.54 -48.58
C HIS A 5 15.42 -34.44 -47.73
N HIS A 6 15.53 -35.25 -46.67
CA HIS A 6 16.71 -35.28 -45.81
C HIS A 6 17.91 -35.96 -46.50
N PHE A 7 17.69 -37.01 -47.28
CA PHE A 7 18.74 -37.60 -48.12
C PHE A 7 19.18 -36.69 -49.29
N TRP A 8 18.26 -35.86 -49.81
CA TRP A 8 18.60 -34.80 -50.77
C TRP A 8 19.44 -33.68 -50.13
N LEU A 9 19.18 -33.36 -48.86
CA LEU A 9 20.00 -32.44 -48.05
C LEU A 9 21.39 -33.03 -47.74
N ILE A 10 21.49 -34.34 -47.49
CA ILE A 10 22.76 -35.06 -47.30
C ILE A 10 23.58 -35.05 -48.59
N SER A 11 22.94 -35.23 -49.75
CA SER A 11 23.60 -35.07 -51.07
C SER A 11 24.12 -33.65 -51.29
N LEU A 12 23.37 -32.64 -50.87
CA LEU A 12 23.80 -31.24 -50.91
C LEU A 12 24.93 -30.93 -49.93
N LEU A 13 24.93 -31.53 -48.73
CA LEU A 13 25.98 -31.39 -47.72
C LEU A 13 27.29 -32.04 -48.18
N ILE A 14 27.24 -33.25 -48.73
CA ILE A 14 28.42 -33.92 -49.31
C ILE A 14 28.93 -33.11 -50.51
N SER A 15 28.05 -32.59 -51.36
CA SER A 15 28.43 -31.72 -52.49
C SER A 15 28.98 -30.37 -52.03
N ALA A 16 28.52 -29.81 -50.90
CA ALA A 16 29.00 -28.55 -50.34
C ALA A 16 30.35 -28.70 -49.62
N VAL A 17 30.58 -29.80 -48.91
CA VAL A 17 31.88 -30.11 -48.27
C VAL A 17 32.94 -30.39 -49.34
N LEU A 18 32.58 -31.09 -50.43
CA LEU A 18 33.49 -31.30 -51.56
C LEU A 18 33.74 -30.04 -52.40
N ARG A 19 32.82 -29.05 -52.39
CA ARG A 19 32.96 -27.76 -53.10
C ARG A 19 33.58 -26.64 -52.25
N GLY A 20 33.54 -26.74 -50.92
CA GLY A 20 34.08 -25.76 -49.97
C GLY A 20 35.60 -25.86 -49.76
N SER A 21 36.22 -26.92 -50.26
CA SER A 21 37.66 -27.04 -50.35
C SER A 21 38.09 -26.68 -51.78
N GLU A 22 38.17 -25.39 -52.11
CA GLU A 22 39.10 -25.00 -53.17
C GLU A 22 40.55 -25.03 -52.62
N PRO A 23 41.49 -25.50 -53.43
CA PRO A 23 42.71 -26.12 -52.96
C PRO A 23 43.79 -25.05 -52.86
N GLN A 24 44.52 -24.99 -51.76
CA GLN A 24 45.93 -24.64 -51.91
C GLN A 24 46.56 -25.77 -52.73
N GLU A 25 47.12 -25.43 -53.90
CA GLU A 25 47.91 -26.34 -54.70
C GLU A 25 48.92 -27.08 -53.81
N ILE A 26 48.79 -28.40 -53.72
CA ILE A 26 49.86 -29.37 -53.92
C ILE A 26 49.27 -30.80 -53.84
N TYR A 27 49.66 -31.61 -54.83
CA TYR A 27 49.31 -33.00 -55.12
C TYR A 27 48.03 -33.26 -55.92
N SER A 28 48.15 -32.92 -57.20
CA SER A 28 47.88 -33.87 -58.28
C SER A 28 48.50 -35.24 -57.98
N GLU A 29 47.67 -36.26 -57.76
CA GLU A 29 47.66 -37.53 -58.50
C GLU A 29 46.70 -38.49 -57.80
N LEU A 30 45.47 -38.51 -58.32
CA LEU A 30 44.47 -39.53 -58.07
C LEU A 30 44.93 -40.88 -58.63
N ARG A 31 44.79 -41.95 -57.83
CA ARG A 31 44.22 -43.21 -58.31
C ARG A 31 43.07 -43.56 -57.37
N GLU A 32 41.83 -43.36 -57.79
CA GLU A 32 41.04 -44.36 -58.54
C GLU A 32 40.59 -45.54 -57.66
N GLU A 33 39.98 -45.27 -56.50
CA GLU A 33 38.71 -45.88 -56.09
C GLU A 33 38.15 -45.07 -54.91
N LYS A 34 36.95 -44.54 -55.08
CA LYS A 34 36.47 -43.33 -54.40
C LYS A 34 35.23 -43.68 -53.57
N VAL A 35 35.39 -44.49 -52.52
CA VAL A 35 34.27 -44.96 -51.69
C VAL A 35 34.09 -44.08 -50.45
N ILE A 36 32.86 -43.62 -50.17
CA ILE A 36 32.52 -42.80 -49.00
C ILE A 36 31.68 -43.65 -48.04
N ARG A 37 32.15 -43.85 -46.80
CA ARG A 37 31.49 -44.68 -45.77
C ARG A 37 30.90 -43.83 -44.64
N PHE A 38 29.63 -44.05 -44.27
CA PHE A 38 28.99 -43.31 -43.17
C PHE A 38 28.28 -44.25 -42.17
N LEU A 39 28.21 -43.87 -40.89
CA LEU A 39 27.71 -44.71 -39.79
C LEU A 39 26.31 -44.26 -39.33
N ALA A 40 25.34 -45.18 -39.35
CA ALA A 40 23.97 -44.96 -38.90
C ALA A 40 23.74 -45.64 -37.54
N LEU A 41 23.42 -44.85 -36.50
CA LEU A 41 23.14 -45.33 -35.13
C LEU A 41 21.64 -45.18 -34.83
N VAL A 42 20.97 -46.28 -34.45
CA VAL A 42 19.52 -46.29 -34.16
C VAL A 42 19.22 -46.83 -32.77
N GLN A 43 18.19 -46.25 -32.14
CA GLN A 43 17.75 -46.59 -30.79
C GLN A 43 17.04 -47.95 -30.76
N TRP A 44 17.23 -48.70 -29.67
CA TRP A 44 16.53 -49.97 -29.46
C TRP A 44 15.96 -50.10 -28.04
N ARG A 45 14.92 -50.93 -27.87
CA ARG A 45 14.16 -51.05 -26.62
C ARG A 45 14.86 -51.98 -25.63
N ASP A 46 15.02 -51.52 -24.40
CA ASP A 46 15.61 -52.30 -23.31
C ASP A 46 14.59 -53.30 -22.73
N GLU A 47 14.99 -54.54 -22.44
CA GLU A 47 14.09 -55.64 -22.03
C GLU A 47 13.62 -55.54 -20.55
N PHE A 48 14.06 -54.53 -19.79
CA PHE A 48 13.95 -54.51 -18.32
C PHE A 48 13.45 -53.19 -17.65
N ASN A 49 12.41 -52.52 -18.16
CA ASN A 49 11.40 -51.83 -17.29
C ASN A 49 10.22 -51.27 -18.10
N ARG A 50 8.99 -51.65 -17.75
CA ARG A 50 7.75 -51.35 -18.49
C ARG A 50 6.97 -50.21 -17.84
N THR A 51 6.92 -49.01 -18.42
CA THR A 51 5.78 -48.08 -18.26
C THR A 51 5.64 -46.94 -19.29
N HIS A 52 6.58 -46.70 -20.20
CA HIS A 52 6.34 -45.75 -21.31
C HIS A 52 6.07 -46.47 -22.65
N SER A 53 4.87 -46.24 -23.20
CA SER A 53 4.45 -46.69 -24.53
C SER A 53 5.02 -45.80 -25.62
N GLY A 54 6.24 -46.11 -26.11
CA GLY A 54 6.82 -45.58 -27.34
C GLY A 54 6.94 -46.67 -28.42
N TRP A 55 6.78 -46.30 -29.70
CA TRP A 55 6.83 -47.20 -30.86
C TRP A 55 8.28 -47.51 -31.30
N ASP A 56 8.56 -48.74 -31.74
CA ASP A 56 9.89 -49.24 -32.15
C ASP A 56 10.08 -49.11 -33.68
N THR A 57 10.66 -47.99 -34.13
CA THR A 57 10.83 -47.66 -35.57
C THR A 57 12.25 -47.90 -36.10
N GLY A 58 13.16 -48.43 -35.28
CA GLY A 58 14.58 -48.63 -35.62
C GLY A 58 14.83 -49.49 -36.89
N PRO A 59 14.14 -50.64 -37.05
CA PRO A 59 14.31 -51.50 -38.23
C PRO A 59 13.85 -50.85 -39.55
N ASP A 60 12.75 -50.08 -39.51
CA ASP A 60 12.17 -49.43 -40.70
C ASP A 60 13.04 -48.26 -41.21
N MET A 61 13.69 -47.54 -40.29
CA MET A 61 14.63 -46.47 -40.66
C MET A 61 15.92 -47.00 -41.30
N LEU A 62 16.44 -48.15 -40.85
CA LEU A 62 17.58 -48.80 -41.50
C LEU A 62 17.23 -49.37 -42.88
N ALA A 63 16.00 -49.87 -43.05
CA ALA A 63 15.51 -50.32 -44.34
C ALA A 63 15.37 -49.16 -45.34
N ALA A 64 14.81 -48.01 -44.90
CA ALA A 64 14.71 -46.81 -45.72
C ALA A 64 16.08 -46.21 -46.08
N GLY A 65 17.04 -46.24 -45.15
CA GLY A 65 18.41 -45.79 -45.38
C GLY A 65 19.13 -46.61 -46.46
N ARG A 66 18.98 -47.93 -46.46
CA ARG A 66 19.54 -48.80 -47.51
C ARG A 66 19.00 -48.49 -48.91
N VAL A 67 17.69 -48.27 -49.02
CA VAL A 67 17.03 -47.93 -50.30
C VAL A 67 17.51 -46.56 -50.80
N ALA A 68 17.66 -45.57 -49.92
CA ALA A 68 18.13 -44.24 -50.30
C ALA A 68 19.60 -44.20 -50.78
N VAL A 69 20.49 -45.00 -50.17
CA VAL A 69 21.89 -45.13 -50.62
C VAL A 69 21.95 -45.75 -52.02
N GLN A 70 21.10 -46.74 -52.28
CA GLN A 70 21.01 -47.40 -53.58
C GLN A 70 20.50 -46.43 -54.67
N GLU A 71 19.54 -45.57 -54.33
CA GLU A 71 18.96 -44.57 -55.24
C GLU A 71 19.93 -43.41 -55.56
N ILE A 72 20.74 -42.97 -54.59
CA ILE A 72 21.74 -41.91 -54.76
C ILE A 72 22.93 -42.40 -55.58
N ASN A 73 23.40 -43.63 -55.36
CA ASN A 73 24.49 -44.20 -56.16
C ASN A 73 24.09 -44.43 -57.62
N ASN A 74 22.80 -44.62 -57.92
CA ASN A 74 22.28 -44.72 -59.30
C ASN A 74 22.09 -43.35 -60.00
N ARG A 75 22.23 -42.23 -59.27
CA ARG A 75 22.06 -40.86 -59.78
C ARG A 75 23.42 -40.23 -60.10
N THR A 76 23.80 -40.31 -61.37
CA THR A 76 25.08 -39.80 -61.89
C THR A 76 25.23 -38.28 -61.82
N ASP A 77 24.15 -37.55 -61.57
CA ASP A 77 24.12 -36.10 -61.33
C ASP A 77 24.62 -35.70 -59.93
N ILE A 78 24.72 -36.65 -59.00
CA ILE A 78 25.02 -36.36 -57.60
C ILE A 78 26.43 -36.83 -57.23
N LEU A 79 26.83 -38.04 -57.64
CA LEU A 79 28.15 -38.60 -57.37
C LEU A 79 28.82 -39.00 -58.68
N THR A 80 29.58 -38.08 -59.26
CA THR A 80 30.17 -38.25 -60.59
C THR A 80 31.39 -39.17 -60.61
N ASN A 81 32.00 -39.47 -59.45
CA ASN A 81 33.20 -40.30 -59.34
C ASN A 81 33.35 -41.05 -57.99
N TYR A 82 32.32 -41.11 -57.14
CA TYR A 82 32.37 -41.75 -55.81
C TYR A 82 31.19 -42.71 -55.59
N THR A 83 31.37 -43.77 -54.79
CA THR A 83 30.28 -44.69 -54.37
C THR A 83 30.04 -44.61 -52.86
N LEU A 84 28.78 -44.46 -52.45
CA LEU A 84 28.36 -44.31 -51.07
C LEU A 84 28.07 -45.68 -50.41
N GLU A 85 28.57 -45.92 -49.19
CA GLU A 85 28.39 -47.16 -48.43
C GLU A 85 27.96 -46.86 -46.97
N MET A 86 26.95 -47.56 -46.45
CA MET A 86 26.37 -47.32 -45.11
C MET A 86 26.76 -48.43 -44.12
N ILE A 87 27.19 -48.05 -42.91
CA ILE A 87 27.58 -48.94 -41.80
C ILE A 87 26.57 -48.78 -40.65
N GLU A 88 26.02 -49.86 -40.09
CA GLU A 88 24.93 -49.82 -39.09
C GLU A 88 25.42 -50.07 -37.63
N GLY A 89 24.83 -49.40 -36.63
CA GLY A 89 25.09 -49.56 -35.17
C GLY A 89 23.91 -49.10 -34.25
N ARG A 90 24.02 -49.25 -32.92
CA ARG A 90 22.88 -49.12 -31.95
C ARG A 90 23.18 -48.27 -30.68
N HIS A 91 22.15 -47.71 -30.00
CA HIS A 91 22.27 -47.07 -28.65
C HIS A 91 21.00 -47.18 -27.76
N GLU A 92 21.08 -46.90 -26.43
CA GLU A 92 20.00 -47.13 -25.42
C GLU A 92 19.23 -45.92 -24.78
N ALA A 93 19.68 -44.63 -24.66
CA ALA A 93 18.82 -43.48 -24.18
C ALA A 93 19.35 -42.05 -24.52
N CYS A 94 18.59 -40.96 -24.26
CA CYS A 94 18.90 -39.56 -24.69
C CYS A 94 19.27 -38.59 -23.54
N GLY A 95 20.50 -38.03 -23.58
CA GLY A 95 20.98 -36.93 -22.73
C GLY A 95 22.42 -36.47 -23.06
N LEU A 96 22.78 -35.23 -22.70
CA LEU A 96 24.05 -34.56 -23.08
C LEU A 96 25.31 -35.12 -22.38
N THR A 97 25.16 -35.92 -21.33
CA THR A 97 26.27 -36.56 -20.60
C THR A 97 26.80 -37.86 -21.23
N GLU A 98 26.23 -38.35 -22.34
CA GLU A 98 26.52 -39.70 -22.85
C GLU A 98 27.21 -39.78 -24.22
N ALA A 99 27.68 -38.66 -24.79
CA ALA A 99 28.46 -38.63 -26.04
C ALA A 99 29.75 -39.51 -26.01
N ASN A 100 30.22 -39.86 -24.80
CA ASN A 100 31.38 -40.72 -24.60
C ASN A 100 31.14 -42.22 -24.90
N LEU A 101 29.89 -42.69 -24.97
CA LEU A 101 29.57 -44.11 -25.27
C LEU A 101 29.66 -44.45 -26.76
N GLY A 102 29.19 -43.57 -27.65
CA GLY A 102 29.26 -43.78 -29.12
C GLY A 102 30.69 -43.86 -29.66
N ILE A 103 31.64 -43.21 -28.99
CA ILE A 103 33.07 -43.25 -29.33
C ILE A 103 33.69 -44.63 -29.01
N LYS A 104 33.20 -45.33 -27.97
CA LYS A 104 33.67 -46.68 -27.62
C LYS A 104 33.21 -47.75 -28.61
N GLU A 105 32.00 -47.62 -29.17
CA GLU A 105 31.46 -48.52 -30.20
C GLU A 105 32.24 -48.41 -31.53
N LEU A 106 32.65 -47.19 -31.89
CA LEU A 106 33.49 -46.90 -33.06
C LEU A 106 34.88 -47.56 -32.97
N ALA A 107 35.47 -47.51 -31.77
CA ALA A 107 36.77 -48.14 -31.51
C ALA A 107 36.70 -49.68 -31.54
N SER A 108 35.57 -50.30 -31.16
CA SER A 108 35.42 -51.76 -31.11
C SER A 108 35.29 -52.41 -32.50
N LYS A 109 34.81 -51.66 -33.50
CA LYS A 109 34.71 -52.12 -34.91
C LYS A 109 35.99 -51.92 -35.74
N GLY A 110 37.12 -51.56 -35.10
CA GLY A 110 38.44 -51.56 -35.70
C GLY A 110 38.75 -50.39 -36.65
N ILE A 111 37.98 -49.30 -36.59
CA ILE A 111 38.18 -48.12 -37.44
C ILE A 111 39.16 -47.18 -36.75
N GLY A 112 40.38 -47.08 -37.30
CA GLY A 112 41.49 -46.30 -36.74
C GLY A 112 41.56 -44.85 -37.23
N ARG A 113 42.36 -44.03 -36.53
CA ARG A 113 42.45 -42.56 -36.69
C ARG A 113 42.90 -42.08 -38.08
N GLU A 114 43.57 -42.92 -38.87
CA GLU A 114 44.08 -42.59 -40.21
C GLU A 114 43.15 -43.05 -41.35
N ASP A 115 42.13 -43.88 -41.07
CA ASP A 115 41.09 -44.27 -42.04
C ASP A 115 39.88 -43.32 -42.05
N LEU A 116 39.98 -42.19 -41.33
CA LEU A 116 38.93 -41.19 -41.14
C LEU A 116 38.79 -40.23 -42.34
N GLY A 117 38.64 -40.80 -43.53
CA GLY A 117 38.05 -40.11 -44.67
C GLY A 117 36.54 -39.98 -44.48
N VAL A 118 36.12 -38.99 -43.69
CA VAL A 118 34.72 -38.55 -43.48
C VAL A 118 33.77 -39.68 -43.05
N VAL A 119 33.77 -40.00 -41.75
CA VAL A 119 32.65 -40.74 -41.14
C VAL A 119 31.67 -39.73 -40.56
N ALA A 120 30.56 -39.48 -41.25
CA ALA A 120 29.42 -38.77 -40.68
C ALA A 120 28.68 -39.73 -39.72
N VAL A 121 28.62 -39.40 -38.43
CA VAL A 121 27.83 -40.14 -37.44
C VAL A 121 26.44 -39.53 -37.41
N LEU A 122 25.45 -40.27 -37.91
CA LEU A 122 24.03 -39.88 -37.88
C LEU A 122 23.32 -40.74 -36.85
N GLY A 123 22.93 -40.14 -35.71
CA GLY A 123 22.07 -40.82 -34.75
C GLY A 123 22.07 -40.21 -33.34
N LEU A 124 21.30 -39.15 -33.14
CA LEU A 124 20.64 -38.82 -31.87
C LEU A 124 19.27 -38.26 -32.24
N PHE A 125 18.33 -39.15 -32.55
CA PHE A 125 16.94 -38.79 -32.84
C PHE A 125 16.07 -39.32 -31.71
N CYS A 126 15.75 -38.45 -30.74
CA CYS A 126 14.74 -38.76 -29.74
C CYS A 126 13.36 -38.42 -30.33
N SER A 127 12.48 -39.42 -30.43
CA SER A 127 11.13 -39.29 -31.00
C SER A 127 10.04 -39.37 -29.94
N THR A 128 10.03 -38.45 -28.97
CA THR A 128 8.83 -38.17 -28.16
C THR A 128 8.76 -36.69 -27.75
N SER A 129 7.65 -36.05 -28.13
CA SER A 129 7.10 -34.71 -27.78
C SER A 129 7.62 -33.46 -28.56
N ALA A 130 6.77 -33.01 -29.49
CA ALA A 130 7.00 -31.91 -30.44
C ALA A 130 6.13 -30.65 -30.16
N GLN A 131 5.80 -30.34 -28.89
CA GLN A 131 4.96 -29.18 -28.55
C GLN A 131 5.66 -28.02 -27.81
N HIS A 132 6.98 -28.09 -27.57
CA HIS A 132 7.71 -27.04 -26.83
C HIS A 132 8.87 -26.35 -27.59
N ILE A 133 8.99 -26.48 -28.91
CA ILE A 133 10.19 -26.00 -29.66
C ILE A 133 9.94 -24.74 -30.52
N ALA A 134 8.72 -24.19 -30.57
CA ALA A 134 8.45 -22.98 -31.37
C ALA A 134 9.11 -21.67 -30.85
N PRO A 135 9.26 -21.40 -29.53
CA PRO A 135 9.80 -20.12 -29.07
C PRO A 135 11.32 -20.01 -29.27
N VAL A 136 12.06 -21.08 -29.00
CA VAL A 136 13.55 -21.09 -29.02
C VAL A 136 14.12 -20.92 -30.43
N ALA A 137 13.34 -21.22 -31.47
CA ALA A 137 13.74 -21.05 -32.87
C ALA A 137 13.58 -19.61 -33.38
N GLY A 138 12.70 -18.80 -32.79
CA GLY A 138 12.52 -17.40 -33.18
C GLY A 138 13.67 -16.51 -32.71
N ASP A 139 14.05 -16.64 -31.44
CA ASP A 139 15.00 -15.74 -30.77
C ASP A 139 16.42 -15.80 -31.38
N VAL A 140 16.84 -16.99 -31.81
CA VAL A 140 18.12 -17.24 -32.50
C VAL A 140 18.17 -16.58 -33.90
N LEU A 141 17.04 -16.47 -34.61
CA LEU A 141 16.99 -15.85 -35.93
C LEU A 141 17.15 -14.33 -35.84
N TYR A 142 16.49 -13.69 -34.87
CA TYR A 142 16.56 -12.23 -34.67
C TYR A 142 17.92 -11.77 -34.18
N ALA A 143 18.56 -12.58 -33.32
CA ALA A 143 19.93 -12.35 -32.89
C ALA A 143 20.92 -12.33 -34.08
N GLY A 144 20.77 -13.25 -35.02
CA GLY A 144 21.58 -13.27 -36.25
C GLY A 144 21.43 -12.03 -37.14
N LEU A 145 20.24 -11.41 -37.18
CA LEU A 145 20.00 -10.23 -38.01
C LEU A 145 20.74 -8.98 -37.51
N LEU A 146 20.84 -8.77 -36.19
CA LEU A 146 21.66 -7.66 -35.68
C LEU A 146 23.14 -7.93 -35.93
N TYR A 147 23.60 -9.17 -35.76
CA TYR A 147 24.97 -9.56 -36.10
C TYR A 147 25.31 -9.21 -37.56
N ASP A 148 24.46 -9.56 -38.53
CA ASP A 148 24.68 -9.26 -39.94
C ASP A 148 24.62 -7.75 -40.25
N GLN A 149 23.76 -6.98 -39.57
CA GLN A 149 23.69 -5.52 -39.71
C GLN A 149 25.00 -4.83 -39.26
N VAL A 150 25.57 -5.29 -38.15
CA VAL A 150 26.84 -4.76 -37.62
C VAL A 150 27.96 -5.01 -38.63
N TRP A 151 28.01 -6.22 -39.22
CA TRP A 151 28.98 -6.55 -40.28
C TRP A 151 28.78 -5.73 -41.55
N ALA A 152 27.54 -5.56 -42.01
CA ALA A 152 27.25 -4.77 -43.21
C ALA A 152 27.64 -3.29 -43.04
N LEU A 153 27.37 -2.71 -41.85
CA LEU A 153 27.79 -1.35 -41.52
C LEU A 153 29.32 -1.24 -41.48
N ALA A 154 30.00 -2.17 -40.80
CA ALA A 154 31.47 -2.16 -40.69
C ALA A 154 32.15 -2.25 -42.07
N LEU A 155 31.66 -3.13 -42.94
CA LEU A 155 32.15 -3.25 -44.31
C LEU A 155 31.87 -1.99 -45.14
N ALA A 156 30.69 -1.38 -44.99
CA ALA A 156 30.36 -0.16 -45.71
C ALA A 156 31.22 1.03 -45.28
N ILE A 157 31.49 1.17 -43.97
CA ILE A 157 32.39 2.18 -43.43
C ILE A 157 33.82 1.90 -43.92
N ASN A 158 34.28 0.64 -43.90
CA ASN A 158 35.59 0.29 -44.42
C ASN A 158 35.73 0.65 -45.91
N ASN A 159 34.73 0.30 -46.73
CA ASN A 159 34.70 0.65 -48.14
C ASN A 159 34.62 2.16 -48.37
N ALA A 160 33.90 2.91 -47.52
CA ALA A 160 33.83 4.36 -47.64
C ALA A 160 35.16 5.05 -47.29
N ILE A 161 35.87 4.56 -46.27
CA ILE A 161 37.22 5.00 -45.91
C ILE A 161 38.19 4.70 -47.07
N GLU A 162 38.14 3.50 -47.64
CA GLU A 162 39.07 3.09 -48.71
C GLU A 162 38.77 3.75 -50.07
N LEU A 163 37.51 3.85 -50.46
CA LEU A 163 37.10 4.32 -51.81
C LEU A 163 36.95 5.83 -51.89
N TYR A 164 36.56 6.49 -50.78
CA TYR A 164 36.29 7.93 -50.76
C TYR A 164 37.22 8.71 -49.83
N ASN A 165 38.18 8.05 -49.17
CA ASN A 165 39.21 8.64 -48.30
C ASN A 165 38.63 9.53 -47.19
N ILE A 166 37.58 9.03 -46.53
CA ILE A 166 36.81 9.78 -45.51
C ILE A 166 37.38 9.52 -44.11
N SER A 167 37.47 10.57 -43.30
CA SER A 167 37.82 10.47 -41.88
C SER A 167 36.57 10.43 -41.01
N MET A 168 36.48 9.43 -40.13
CA MET A 168 35.35 9.32 -39.18
C MET A 168 35.46 10.31 -38.00
N GLU A 169 36.59 11.02 -37.87
CA GLU A 169 36.76 12.12 -36.89
C GLU A 169 35.96 13.37 -37.28
N ASP A 170 35.76 13.59 -38.59
CA ASP A 170 35.07 14.77 -39.14
C ASP A 170 33.54 14.62 -39.16
N TYR A 171 33.03 13.45 -38.75
CA TYR A 171 31.61 13.14 -38.71
C TYR A 171 30.80 14.11 -37.82
N SER A 172 31.45 14.78 -36.86
CA SER A 172 30.80 15.80 -36.02
C SER A 172 30.63 17.17 -36.71
N TYR A 173 31.34 17.43 -37.83
CA TYR A 173 31.38 18.73 -38.50
C TYR A 173 30.65 18.73 -39.86
N ASP A 174 30.82 17.68 -40.69
CA ASP A 174 30.17 17.51 -42.01
C ASP A 174 29.44 16.15 -42.10
N GLN A 175 28.55 15.91 -41.14
CA GLN A 175 27.88 14.63 -40.91
C GLN A 175 27.12 14.05 -42.13
N TYR A 176 26.49 14.92 -42.93
CA TYR A 176 25.67 14.49 -44.07
C TYR A 176 26.52 14.02 -45.26
N GLU A 177 27.66 14.67 -45.52
CA GLU A 177 28.55 14.28 -46.63
C GLU A 177 29.19 12.92 -46.36
N VAL A 178 29.61 12.66 -45.12
CA VAL A 178 30.13 11.36 -44.70
C VAL A 178 29.04 10.28 -44.79
N THR A 179 27.81 10.61 -44.38
CA THR A 179 26.66 9.71 -44.46
C THR A 179 26.40 9.27 -45.90
N ASP A 180 26.28 10.21 -46.84
CA ASP A 180 25.99 9.90 -48.26
C ASP A 180 27.02 8.93 -48.88
N LYS A 181 28.28 9.04 -48.47
CA LYS A 181 29.37 8.18 -48.98
C LYS A 181 29.38 6.78 -48.38
N ILE A 182 29.01 6.64 -47.11
CA ILE A 182 28.79 5.34 -46.49
C ILE A 182 27.57 4.66 -47.14
N GLU A 183 26.54 5.42 -47.51
CA GLU A 183 25.36 4.91 -48.20
C GLU A 183 25.64 4.43 -49.64
N GLU A 184 26.50 5.12 -50.40
CA GLU A 184 26.99 4.64 -51.70
C GLU A 184 27.66 3.27 -51.56
N SER A 185 28.43 3.04 -50.51
CA SER A 185 29.08 1.75 -50.20
C SER A 185 28.08 0.68 -49.75
N LEU A 186 27.10 1.02 -48.91
CA LEU A 186 26.03 0.11 -48.49
C LEU A 186 25.22 -0.39 -49.69
N LYS A 187 24.95 0.48 -50.67
CA LYS A 187 24.21 0.12 -51.89
C LYS A 187 24.90 -0.99 -52.67
N ALA A 188 26.22 -0.95 -52.80
CA ALA A 188 26.98 -2.00 -53.49
C ALA A 188 26.90 -3.33 -52.73
N ILE A 189 27.20 -3.31 -51.42
CA ILE A 189 27.24 -4.51 -50.55
C ILE A 189 25.89 -5.23 -50.52
N LEU A 190 24.81 -4.50 -50.28
CA LEU A 190 23.48 -5.10 -50.14
C LEU A 190 22.92 -5.62 -51.48
N SER A 191 23.26 -4.98 -52.60
CA SER A 191 22.82 -5.41 -53.92
C SER A 191 23.39 -6.76 -54.36
N ASP A 192 24.65 -7.04 -54.01
CA ASP A 192 25.30 -8.31 -54.30
C ASP A 192 24.81 -9.44 -53.39
N HIS A 193 24.56 -9.14 -52.11
CA HIS A 193 24.05 -10.10 -51.15
C HIS A 193 22.62 -10.56 -51.49
N GLN A 194 21.74 -9.64 -51.90
CA GLN A 194 20.36 -9.99 -52.31
C GLN A 194 20.31 -10.75 -53.65
N ARG A 195 21.26 -10.53 -54.56
CA ARG A 195 21.38 -11.27 -55.83
C ARG A 195 21.74 -12.75 -55.65
N GLN A 196 22.54 -13.08 -54.65
CA GLN A 196 22.90 -14.47 -54.36
C GLN A 196 21.75 -15.25 -53.69
N SER A 197 20.92 -14.57 -52.89
CA SER A 197 19.81 -15.18 -52.12
C SER A 197 18.60 -15.62 -52.96
N TRP A 198 18.31 -14.99 -54.11
CA TRP A 198 17.09 -15.26 -54.88
C TRP A 198 17.11 -16.52 -55.76
N LYS A 199 18.24 -17.24 -55.89
CA LYS A 199 18.36 -18.41 -56.78
C LYS A 199 17.96 -19.75 -56.16
N SER A 200 17.55 -19.81 -54.89
CA SER A 200 17.10 -21.03 -54.22
C SER A 200 15.72 -20.83 -53.57
N SER A 201 14.79 -21.75 -53.85
CA SER A 201 13.35 -21.69 -53.55
C SER A 201 12.98 -21.33 -52.10
N PRO A 202 11.80 -20.73 -51.86
CA PRO A 202 11.54 -19.97 -50.64
C PRO A 202 10.81 -20.80 -49.55
N LEU A 203 11.01 -20.35 -48.31
CA LEU A 203 10.27 -20.61 -47.07
C LEU A 203 10.70 -21.70 -46.06
N ILE A 204 11.52 -22.70 -46.39
CA ILE A 204 11.97 -23.67 -45.34
C ILE A 204 13.48 -23.64 -45.08
N THR A 205 14.27 -22.98 -45.95
CA THR A 205 15.73 -23.00 -45.88
C THR A 205 16.37 -21.95 -44.94
N MET A 206 15.67 -20.88 -44.53
CA MET A 206 16.30 -19.83 -43.69
C MET A 206 16.48 -20.24 -42.23
N SER A 207 15.45 -20.82 -41.60
CA SER A 207 15.48 -21.24 -40.19
C SER A 207 16.50 -22.37 -39.99
N THR A 208 16.51 -23.39 -40.86
CA THR A 208 17.40 -24.55 -40.68
C THR A 208 18.87 -24.21 -40.89
N PHE A 209 19.21 -23.30 -41.82
CA PHE A 209 20.60 -22.86 -42.03
C PHE A 209 21.10 -21.95 -40.89
N HIS A 210 20.24 -21.08 -40.34
CA HIS A 210 20.62 -20.21 -39.22
C HIS A 210 20.72 -21.00 -37.90
N HIS A 211 19.81 -21.93 -37.63
CA HIS A 211 19.93 -22.82 -36.46
C HIS A 211 21.16 -23.72 -36.54
N LEU A 212 21.50 -24.27 -37.71
CA LEU A 212 22.74 -25.07 -37.85
C LEU A 212 23.99 -24.21 -37.67
N ARG A 213 24.03 -22.99 -38.23
CA ARG A 213 25.19 -22.09 -38.13
C ARG A 213 25.36 -21.58 -36.69
N LEU A 214 24.27 -21.22 -36.00
CA LEU A 214 24.31 -20.80 -34.59
C LEU A 214 24.58 -21.98 -33.65
N PHE A 215 24.06 -23.18 -33.91
CA PHE A 215 24.36 -24.39 -33.13
C PHE A 215 25.83 -24.81 -33.31
N VAL A 216 26.37 -24.74 -34.53
CA VAL A 216 27.80 -24.96 -34.80
C VAL A 216 28.67 -23.88 -34.16
N LEU A 217 28.25 -22.61 -34.16
CA LEU A 217 28.98 -21.50 -33.51
C LEU A 217 28.88 -21.54 -31.97
N LEU A 218 27.74 -21.92 -31.39
CA LEU A 218 27.55 -22.11 -29.95
C LEU A 218 28.33 -23.32 -29.45
N ILE A 219 28.35 -24.43 -30.21
CA ILE A 219 29.23 -25.56 -29.90
C ILE A 219 30.69 -25.14 -30.07
N SER A 220 31.03 -24.32 -31.07
CA SER A 220 32.40 -23.80 -31.24
C SER A 220 32.81 -22.84 -30.13
N ALA A 221 31.88 -22.06 -29.57
CA ALA A 221 32.09 -21.13 -28.46
C ALA A 221 32.16 -21.86 -27.11
N VAL A 222 31.32 -22.88 -26.90
CA VAL A 222 31.36 -23.76 -25.71
C VAL A 222 32.62 -24.65 -25.74
N LEU A 223 33.07 -25.08 -26.93
CA LEU A 223 34.33 -25.82 -27.11
C LEU A 223 35.57 -24.90 -27.14
N ARG A 224 35.40 -23.58 -27.19
CA ARG A 224 36.49 -22.59 -27.01
C ARG A 224 36.23 -21.71 -25.80
N SER A 225 36.01 -22.35 -24.65
CA SER A 225 36.45 -21.76 -23.38
C SER A 225 37.98 -21.80 -23.34
N GLU A 226 38.62 -20.76 -23.87
CA GLU A 226 39.81 -20.08 -23.34
C GLU A 226 40.53 -19.29 -24.45
N SER A 227 40.37 -17.97 -24.41
CA SER A 227 41.41 -16.92 -24.58
C SER A 227 40.81 -15.64 -25.16
N GLN A 228 40.69 -14.62 -24.29
CA GLN A 228 40.41 -13.24 -24.68
C GLN A 228 41.64 -12.60 -25.34
N LYS A 229 41.42 -11.82 -26.40
CA LYS A 229 42.26 -10.66 -26.74
C LYS A 229 41.35 -9.48 -27.05
N ILE A 230 41.64 -8.35 -26.41
CA ILE A 230 41.02 -7.05 -26.67
C ILE A 230 42.02 -6.28 -27.54
N TYR A 231 41.62 -5.84 -28.73
CA TYR A 231 42.39 -4.88 -29.53
C TYR A 231 41.95 -3.45 -29.19
N SER A 232 42.90 -2.57 -28.89
CA SER A 232 42.68 -1.14 -28.68
C SER A 232 43.18 -0.36 -29.90
N GLY A 233 42.30 -0.05 -30.86
CA GLY A 233 42.55 1.00 -31.84
C GLY A 233 42.30 2.37 -31.20
N GLU A 234 43.11 3.39 -31.55
CA GLU A 234 43.03 4.73 -30.95
C GLU A 234 41.78 5.54 -31.37
N ARG A 235 41.05 5.11 -32.41
CA ARG A 235 39.87 5.80 -32.95
C ARG A 235 38.63 4.93 -32.81
N VAL A 236 37.52 5.50 -32.35
CA VAL A 236 36.28 4.75 -32.04
C VAL A 236 35.13 5.22 -32.94
N VAL A 237 34.46 4.26 -33.59
CA VAL A 237 33.24 4.48 -34.37
C VAL A 237 32.06 3.89 -33.60
N ARG A 238 31.04 4.71 -33.31
CA ARG A 238 29.89 4.29 -32.50
C ARG A 238 28.63 4.12 -33.32
N PHE A 239 27.88 3.06 -33.07
CA PHE A 239 26.50 2.91 -33.56
C PHE A 239 25.55 2.62 -32.40
N LEU A 240 24.29 3.05 -32.53
CA LEU A 240 23.25 2.77 -31.55
C LEU A 240 22.52 1.49 -31.96
N ALA A 241 22.65 0.43 -31.16
CA ALA A 241 21.81 -0.74 -31.25
C ALA A 241 20.52 -0.48 -30.48
N LEU A 242 19.48 -0.08 -31.22
CA LEU A 242 18.16 0.18 -30.67
C LEU A 242 17.32 -1.08 -30.82
N VAL A 243 17.22 -1.87 -29.74
CA VAL A 243 16.55 -3.17 -29.75
C VAL A 243 15.21 -3.12 -29.01
N GLN A 244 14.32 -4.06 -29.34
CA GLN A 244 13.03 -4.19 -28.67
C GLN A 244 13.21 -4.55 -27.20
N TRP A 245 12.48 -3.87 -26.32
CA TRP A 245 12.49 -4.14 -24.88
C TRP A 245 11.09 -3.99 -24.31
N ARG A 246 10.73 -4.86 -23.36
CA ARG A 246 9.45 -4.77 -22.65
C ARG A 246 9.55 -3.71 -21.54
N ASP A 247 8.71 -2.67 -21.62
CA ASP A 247 8.79 -1.50 -20.73
C ASP A 247 8.50 -1.87 -19.26
N GLU A 248 9.16 -1.19 -18.30
CA GLU A 248 8.98 -1.39 -16.84
C GLU A 248 7.68 -0.76 -16.31
N PHE A 249 7.01 0.05 -17.13
CA PHE A 249 5.66 0.53 -16.88
C PHE A 249 4.66 -0.41 -17.57
N ASN A 250 3.85 -1.08 -16.77
CA ASN A 250 2.96 -2.19 -17.11
C ASN A 250 1.82 -1.79 -18.10
N ARG A 251 2.16 -1.36 -19.31
CA ARG A 251 1.24 -1.18 -20.44
C ARG A 251 1.11 -2.50 -21.18
N THR A 252 -0.10 -3.02 -21.22
CA THR A 252 -0.47 -4.24 -21.95
C THR A 252 -0.45 -3.98 -23.46
N HIS A 253 0.67 -4.26 -24.11
CA HIS A 253 0.67 -4.59 -25.54
C HIS A 253 1.64 -5.74 -25.80
N SER A 254 1.15 -6.74 -26.53
CA SER A 254 1.89 -7.93 -26.96
C SER A 254 3.05 -7.52 -27.86
N GLY A 255 4.27 -7.69 -27.39
CA GLY A 255 5.46 -7.52 -28.21
C GLY A 255 6.60 -8.43 -27.75
N TRP A 256 7.40 -8.84 -28.72
CA TRP A 256 8.50 -9.80 -28.59
C TRP A 256 9.66 -9.18 -27.80
N ASP A 257 10.20 -9.91 -26.83
CA ASP A 257 11.32 -9.47 -25.99
C ASP A 257 12.64 -10.10 -26.45
N THR A 258 13.01 -9.87 -27.71
CA THR A 258 14.24 -10.42 -28.31
C THR A 258 15.46 -9.52 -28.08
N GLY A 259 15.29 -8.42 -27.34
CA GLY A 259 16.33 -7.41 -27.10
C GLY A 259 17.60 -7.99 -26.49
N PRO A 260 17.52 -8.78 -25.40
CA PRO A 260 18.70 -9.37 -24.78
C PRO A 260 19.52 -10.25 -25.73
N ASP A 261 18.87 -11.10 -26.53
CA ASP A 261 19.55 -12.00 -27.47
C ASP A 261 20.16 -11.26 -28.68
N MET A 262 19.46 -10.24 -29.18
CA MET A 262 19.99 -9.36 -30.22
C MET A 262 21.23 -8.62 -29.76
N LEU A 263 21.21 -8.03 -28.56
CA LEU A 263 22.38 -7.34 -27.99
C LEU A 263 23.54 -8.32 -27.77
N ALA A 264 23.28 -9.55 -27.32
CA ALA A 264 24.31 -10.57 -27.17
C ALA A 264 25.00 -10.88 -28.51
N ALA A 265 24.22 -11.09 -29.59
CA ALA A 265 24.79 -11.34 -30.92
C ALA A 265 25.49 -10.11 -31.53
N GLY A 266 24.97 -8.90 -31.30
CA GLY A 266 25.63 -7.65 -31.66
C GLY A 266 27.00 -7.48 -31.00
N ARG A 267 27.12 -7.82 -29.70
CA ARG A 267 28.41 -7.84 -28.99
C ARG A 267 29.39 -8.83 -29.61
N VAL A 268 28.94 -10.02 -30.00
CA VAL A 268 29.78 -11.02 -30.68
C VAL A 268 30.27 -10.49 -32.03
N ALA A 269 29.40 -9.86 -32.83
CA ALA A 269 29.81 -9.26 -34.12
C ALA A 269 30.88 -8.18 -33.94
N VAL A 270 30.67 -7.26 -32.99
CA VAL A 270 31.64 -6.20 -32.67
C VAL A 270 32.97 -6.79 -32.23
N GLN A 271 32.95 -7.81 -31.38
CA GLN A 271 34.16 -8.50 -30.92
C GLN A 271 34.93 -9.15 -32.07
N GLU A 272 34.24 -9.82 -33.01
CA GLU A 272 34.87 -10.46 -34.15
C GLU A 272 35.45 -9.46 -35.15
N ILE A 273 34.72 -8.38 -35.46
CA ILE A 273 35.19 -7.32 -36.36
C ILE A 273 36.43 -6.65 -35.78
N ASN A 274 36.40 -6.26 -34.51
CA ASN A 274 37.54 -5.61 -33.85
C ASN A 274 38.76 -6.53 -33.71
N ASN A 275 38.58 -7.85 -33.78
CA ASN A 275 39.66 -8.83 -33.75
C ASN A 275 40.27 -9.13 -35.13
N ARG A 276 39.67 -8.62 -36.22
CA ARG A 276 40.23 -8.74 -37.57
C ARG A 276 41.18 -7.59 -37.88
N THR A 277 42.25 -7.90 -38.62
CA THR A 277 43.28 -6.92 -39.00
C THR A 277 43.10 -6.37 -40.42
N ASP A 278 42.05 -6.79 -41.12
CA ASP A 278 41.84 -6.49 -42.54
C ASP A 278 40.53 -5.73 -42.83
N ILE A 279 39.75 -5.40 -41.80
CA ILE A 279 38.53 -4.57 -41.86
C ILE A 279 38.61 -3.52 -40.76
N LEU A 280 38.19 -2.28 -41.07
CA LEU A 280 38.25 -1.10 -40.19
C LEU A 280 39.66 -0.88 -39.61
N THR A 281 40.67 -1.00 -40.47
CA THR A 281 42.07 -0.84 -40.05
C THR A 281 42.28 0.55 -39.44
N ASN A 282 42.72 0.58 -38.17
CA ASN A 282 42.90 1.76 -37.30
C ASN A 282 41.63 2.32 -36.60
N TYR A 283 40.46 1.70 -36.78
CA TYR A 283 39.25 2.06 -36.05
C TYR A 283 38.76 0.89 -35.19
N THR A 284 38.15 1.20 -34.05
CA THR A 284 37.42 0.26 -33.21
C THR A 284 35.94 0.55 -33.29
N LEU A 285 35.14 -0.49 -33.49
CA LEU A 285 33.69 -0.38 -33.52
C LEU A 285 33.15 -0.54 -32.09
N GLU A 286 32.26 0.37 -31.67
CA GLU A 286 31.61 0.34 -30.36
C GLU A 286 30.08 0.40 -30.54
N MET A 287 29.38 -0.44 -29.78
CA MET A 287 27.92 -0.52 -29.77
C MET A 287 27.37 0.17 -28.53
N ILE A 288 26.49 1.15 -28.73
CA ILE A 288 25.69 1.76 -27.66
C ILE A 288 24.36 1.01 -27.58
N GLU A 289 24.02 0.51 -26.40
CA GLU A 289 22.78 -0.24 -26.20
C GLU A 289 21.61 0.71 -25.86
N GLY A 290 20.61 0.72 -26.74
CA GLY A 290 19.37 1.46 -26.62
C GLY A 290 18.17 0.52 -26.61
N ARG A 291 17.08 0.98 -25.99
CA ARG A 291 15.82 0.22 -25.89
C ARG A 291 14.71 0.95 -26.64
N HIS A 292 13.83 0.23 -27.29
CA HIS A 292 12.59 0.79 -27.84
C HIS A 292 11.40 -0.13 -27.56
N GLU A 293 10.20 0.43 -27.63
CA GLU A 293 8.97 -0.33 -27.35
C GLU A 293 8.80 -1.50 -28.32
N ALA A 294 8.28 -2.61 -27.80
CA ALA A 294 8.04 -3.81 -28.59
C ALA A 294 6.98 -3.59 -29.70
N CYS A 295 7.05 -4.37 -30.78
CA CYS A 295 6.16 -4.24 -31.95
C CYS A 295 4.67 -4.30 -31.60
N GLY A 296 3.87 -3.34 -32.07
CA GLY A 296 2.40 -3.33 -31.90
C GLY A 296 1.86 -2.14 -31.10
N LEU A 297 2.75 -1.40 -30.43
CA LEU A 297 2.47 -0.11 -29.83
C LEU A 297 2.55 0.99 -30.91
N THR A 298 1.53 1.85 -31.00
CA THR A 298 1.50 3.01 -31.91
C THR A 298 2.42 4.16 -31.46
N GLU A 299 3.22 3.95 -30.42
CA GLU A 299 4.10 4.94 -29.82
C GLU A 299 5.55 4.44 -29.94
N ALA A 300 6.34 5.11 -30.79
CA ALA A 300 7.80 4.92 -30.86
C ALA A 300 8.53 5.89 -29.92
N ASN A 301 7.90 6.26 -28.81
CA ASN A 301 8.25 7.41 -28.00
C ASN A 301 9.53 7.15 -27.18
N LEU A 302 9.67 5.96 -26.60
CA LEU A 302 10.86 5.46 -25.92
C LEU A 302 12.00 5.29 -26.91
N GLY A 303 11.75 4.71 -28.09
CA GLY A 303 12.75 4.62 -29.15
C GLY A 303 13.29 5.97 -29.60
N ILE A 304 12.41 6.96 -29.78
CA ILE A 304 12.79 8.35 -30.12
C ILE A 304 13.50 9.03 -28.93
N LYS A 305 13.07 8.79 -27.70
CA LYS A 305 13.71 9.30 -26.48
C LYS A 305 15.13 8.76 -26.31
N GLU A 306 15.32 7.46 -26.50
CA GLU A 306 16.62 6.79 -26.40
C GLU A 306 17.54 7.18 -27.57
N LEU A 307 16.98 7.35 -28.78
CA LEU A 307 17.72 7.97 -29.89
C LEU A 307 18.15 9.40 -29.55
N ALA A 308 17.27 10.21 -28.96
CA ALA A 308 17.58 11.59 -28.60
C ALA A 308 18.62 11.68 -27.46
N SER A 309 18.54 10.83 -26.45
CA SER A 309 19.43 10.86 -25.29
C SER A 309 20.79 10.22 -25.56
N LYS A 310 20.83 9.07 -26.24
CA LYS A 310 22.05 8.27 -26.43
C LYS A 310 22.62 8.31 -27.84
N GLY A 311 21.80 8.59 -28.85
CA GLY A 311 22.22 8.66 -30.25
C GLY A 311 22.59 10.07 -30.73
N ILE A 312 21.81 11.07 -30.32
CA ILE A 312 21.98 12.49 -30.75
C ILE A 312 22.62 13.34 -29.62
N GLY A 313 22.56 12.90 -28.36
CA GLY A 313 23.11 13.59 -27.19
C GLY A 313 24.64 13.57 -27.12
N ARG A 314 25.27 14.71 -26.75
CA ARG A 314 26.73 14.92 -26.75
C ARG A 314 27.53 14.14 -25.68
N GLU A 315 26.89 13.37 -24.80
CA GLU A 315 27.57 12.71 -23.67
C GLU A 315 28.44 11.52 -24.09
N ASN A 316 28.11 10.82 -25.19
CA ASN A 316 28.82 9.60 -25.65
C ASN A 316 29.54 9.76 -27.00
N GLY A 317 29.71 10.98 -27.52
CA GLY A 317 30.30 11.24 -28.85
C GLY A 317 29.36 10.92 -30.03
N SER A 318 29.77 11.26 -31.26
CA SER A 318 28.91 11.17 -32.44
C SER A 318 28.64 9.72 -32.88
N VAL A 319 27.38 9.32 -32.88
CA VAL A 319 26.92 8.01 -33.39
C VAL A 319 26.74 8.09 -34.89
N VAL A 320 27.14 7.06 -35.64
CA VAL A 320 27.07 7.07 -37.12
C VAL A 320 25.85 6.37 -37.71
N ALA A 321 25.29 5.41 -36.96
CA ALA A 321 24.14 4.64 -37.43
C ALA A 321 23.25 4.15 -36.29
N VAL A 322 21.99 3.86 -36.63
CA VAL A 322 21.02 3.18 -35.77
C VAL A 322 20.72 1.80 -36.37
N LEU A 323 21.00 0.75 -35.60
CA LEU A 323 20.80 -0.66 -35.94
C LEU A 323 19.79 -1.33 -35.00
N GLY A 324 19.36 -2.55 -35.31
CA GLY A 324 18.54 -3.37 -34.40
C GLY A 324 17.04 -3.19 -34.52
N LEU A 325 16.59 -2.17 -35.27
CA LEU A 325 15.17 -1.98 -35.57
C LEU A 325 14.68 -3.09 -36.52
N PHE A 326 13.89 -4.01 -36.00
CA PHE A 326 13.22 -5.06 -36.78
C PHE A 326 11.77 -4.69 -37.14
N CYS A 327 11.10 -3.93 -36.28
CA CYS A 327 9.72 -3.55 -36.49
C CYS A 327 9.55 -2.53 -37.63
N SER A 328 8.73 -2.84 -38.64
CA SER A 328 8.45 -1.86 -39.72
C SER A 328 7.77 -0.59 -39.23
N THR A 329 6.92 -0.68 -38.20
CA THR A 329 6.26 0.50 -37.61
C THR A 329 7.26 1.39 -36.87
N SER A 330 8.03 0.84 -35.92
CA SER A 330 9.04 1.61 -35.17
C SER A 330 10.13 2.18 -36.09
N ALA A 331 10.59 1.38 -37.06
CA ALA A 331 11.57 1.83 -38.06
C ALA A 331 11.06 3.04 -38.86
N GLN A 332 9.76 3.11 -39.20
CA GLN A 332 9.19 4.23 -39.93
C GLN A 332 9.16 5.53 -39.11
N HIS A 333 8.88 5.45 -37.80
CA HIS A 333 8.80 6.64 -36.95
C HIS A 333 10.19 7.18 -36.58
N ILE A 334 11.16 6.29 -36.46
CA ILE A 334 12.53 6.64 -36.06
C ILE A 334 13.34 7.13 -37.27
N ALA A 335 13.12 6.59 -38.48
CA ALA A 335 13.88 6.92 -39.69
C ALA A 335 13.89 8.42 -40.06
N PRO A 336 12.78 9.18 -39.98
CA PRO A 336 12.81 10.62 -40.25
C PRO A 336 13.60 11.41 -39.21
N VAL A 337 13.62 10.97 -37.95
CA VAL A 337 14.35 11.62 -36.85
C VAL A 337 15.84 11.32 -36.97
N ALA A 338 16.19 10.04 -37.20
CA ALA A 338 17.55 9.61 -37.47
C ALA A 338 18.12 10.30 -38.73
N GLY A 339 17.34 10.35 -39.81
CA GLY A 339 17.75 10.99 -41.06
C GLY A 339 17.96 12.51 -40.92
N ARG A 340 17.11 13.22 -40.17
CA ARG A 340 17.32 14.65 -39.84
C ARG A 340 18.47 14.91 -38.86
N ALA A 341 18.92 13.87 -38.17
CA ALA A 341 20.12 13.91 -37.37
C ALA A 341 21.35 13.47 -38.16
N GLY A 342 21.22 13.21 -39.48
CA GLY A 342 22.31 12.74 -40.34
C GLY A 342 22.80 11.35 -39.96
N LEU A 343 21.93 10.46 -39.49
CA LEU A 343 22.27 9.10 -39.08
C LEU A 343 21.77 8.08 -40.09
N ILE A 344 22.60 7.08 -40.41
CA ILE A 344 22.18 5.93 -41.23
C ILE A 344 21.31 5.01 -40.39
N GLN A 345 20.13 4.65 -40.88
CA GLN A 345 19.32 3.60 -40.26
C GLN A 345 19.42 2.32 -41.08
N LEU A 346 20.10 1.29 -40.55
CA LEU A 346 20.16 -0.02 -41.19
C LEU A 346 19.30 -1.01 -40.40
N SER A 347 18.22 -1.45 -41.03
CA SER A 347 17.09 -2.12 -40.38
C SER A 347 16.79 -3.49 -41.00
N ALA A 348 16.21 -4.39 -40.20
CA ALA A 348 15.68 -5.66 -40.67
C ALA A 348 14.19 -5.53 -41.03
N ALA A 349 13.59 -4.37 -40.79
CA ALA A 349 12.23 -4.08 -41.21
C ALA A 349 12.12 -4.16 -42.73
N ASN A 350 11.20 -4.98 -43.23
CA ASN A 350 11.13 -5.36 -44.65
C ASN A 350 9.84 -4.90 -45.35
N SER A 351 9.09 -3.94 -44.78
CA SER A 351 7.90 -3.37 -45.43
C SER A 351 8.20 -2.83 -46.85
N PRO A 352 7.37 -3.11 -47.86
CA PRO A 352 7.56 -2.59 -49.21
C PRO A 352 7.50 -1.05 -49.32
N LEU A 353 6.87 -0.39 -48.34
CA LEU A 353 6.65 1.06 -48.34
C LEU A 353 7.94 1.89 -48.24
N PHE A 354 8.98 1.35 -47.59
CA PHE A 354 10.27 2.05 -47.47
C PHE A 354 10.93 2.33 -48.83
N SER A 355 10.71 1.46 -49.82
CA SER A 355 11.22 1.66 -51.18
C SER A 355 10.29 2.49 -52.07
N ARG A 356 9.06 2.77 -51.62
CA ARG A 356 8.08 3.58 -52.35
C ARG A 356 8.26 5.07 -52.08
N ASP A 357 8.69 5.43 -50.88
CA ASP A 357 8.67 6.82 -50.37
C ASP A 357 10.09 7.28 -49.94
N LEU A 358 11.04 7.21 -50.88
CA LEU A 358 12.47 7.45 -50.62
C LEU A 358 12.78 8.87 -50.11
N GLU A 359 11.97 9.86 -50.48
CA GLU A 359 12.12 11.23 -49.95
C GLU A 359 11.84 11.32 -48.44
N LYS A 360 10.98 10.45 -47.93
CA LYS A 360 10.59 10.40 -46.51
C LYS A 360 11.57 9.60 -45.66
N PHE A 361 12.27 8.63 -46.26
CA PHE A 361 13.22 7.74 -45.60
C PHE A 361 14.57 7.72 -46.33
N PRO A 362 15.23 8.89 -46.51
CA PRO A 362 16.39 8.99 -47.38
C PRO A 362 17.56 8.13 -46.91
N HIS A 363 17.75 8.01 -45.59
CA HIS A 363 18.88 7.30 -44.99
C HIS A 363 18.54 5.91 -44.41
N LEU A 364 17.43 5.31 -44.86
CA LEU A 364 16.97 4.00 -44.39
C LEU A 364 17.38 2.88 -45.35
N TRP A 365 18.21 1.97 -44.87
CA TRP A 365 18.68 0.78 -45.57
C TRP A 365 18.16 -0.49 -44.93
N ARG A 366 17.99 -1.54 -45.74
CA ARG A 366 17.43 -2.82 -45.30
C ARG A 366 18.33 -3.98 -45.66
N ILE A 367 18.58 -4.85 -44.69
CA ILE A 367 19.38 -6.06 -44.89
C ILE A 367 18.53 -7.25 -45.35
N LEU A 368 17.25 -7.29 -44.93
CA LEU A 368 16.30 -8.33 -45.34
C LEU A 368 15.67 -8.02 -46.70
N VAL A 369 15.29 -9.10 -47.41
CA VAL A 369 14.57 -9.01 -48.68
C VAL A 369 13.23 -8.31 -48.44
N SER A 370 12.89 -7.39 -49.35
CA SER A 370 11.61 -6.69 -49.31
C SER A 370 10.44 -7.68 -49.38
N ALA A 371 9.43 -7.47 -48.55
CA ALA A 371 8.20 -8.27 -48.56
C ALA A 371 7.38 -8.10 -49.86
N LYS A 372 7.85 -7.29 -50.82
CA LYS A 372 7.33 -7.25 -52.18
C LYS A 372 7.31 -8.64 -52.84
N ALA A 373 8.22 -9.55 -52.47
CA ALA A 373 8.23 -10.92 -53.01
C ALA A 373 6.91 -11.69 -52.79
N TYR A 374 6.16 -11.38 -51.72
CA TYR A 374 4.83 -11.96 -51.50
C TYR A 374 3.84 -11.57 -52.60
N THR A 375 3.95 -10.36 -53.14
CA THR A 375 3.07 -9.89 -54.23
C THR A 375 3.32 -10.65 -55.53
N ASP A 376 4.58 -11.01 -55.82
CA ASP A 376 4.95 -11.82 -56.98
C ASP A 376 4.46 -13.27 -56.82
N MET A 377 4.51 -13.81 -55.60
CA MET A 377 3.95 -15.12 -55.25
C MET A 377 2.43 -15.15 -55.46
N MET A 378 1.70 -14.17 -54.93
CA MET A 378 0.24 -14.07 -55.07
C MET A 378 -0.17 -14.05 -56.56
N LEU A 379 0.51 -13.24 -57.37
CA LEU A 379 0.26 -13.19 -58.82
C LEU A 379 0.60 -14.51 -59.53
N SER A 380 1.64 -15.21 -59.07
CA SER A 380 2.04 -16.51 -59.62
C SER A 380 1.02 -17.61 -59.30
N LEU A 381 0.44 -17.62 -58.10
CA LEU A 381 -0.65 -18.53 -57.73
C LEU A 381 -1.89 -18.31 -58.60
N MET A 382 -2.27 -17.04 -58.80
CA MET A 382 -3.38 -16.68 -59.67
C MET A 382 -3.16 -17.19 -61.10
N ARG A 383 -1.95 -17.04 -61.64
CA ARG A 383 -1.58 -17.56 -62.97
C ARG A 383 -1.66 -19.08 -63.06
N HIS A 384 -1.13 -19.78 -62.05
CA HIS A 384 -1.03 -21.23 -62.07
C HIS A 384 -2.39 -21.92 -62.02
N PHE A 385 -3.27 -21.45 -61.13
CA PHE A 385 -4.61 -22.03 -60.95
C PHE A 385 -5.70 -21.38 -61.82
N GLY A 386 -5.33 -20.41 -62.67
CA GLY A 386 -6.26 -19.73 -63.57
C GLY A 386 -7.25 -18.82 -62.86
N TRP A 387 -6.88 -18.24 -61.72
CA TRP A 387 -7.75 -17.33 -60.97
C TRP A 387 -7.67 -15.91 -61.55
N GLU A 388 -8.78 -15.45 -62.12
CA GLU A 388 -8.89 -14.10 -62.69
C GLU A 388 -9.40 -13.07 -61.67
N LYS A 389 -10.15 -13.51 -60.65
CA LYS A 389 -10.79 -12.67 -59.63
C LYS A 389 -10.44 -13.11 -58.22
N VAL A 390 -9.93 -12.19 -57.41
CA VAL A 390 -9.56 -12.44 -56.00
C VAL A 390 -10.01 -11.30 -55.08
N GLY A 391 -10.09 -11.57 -53.78
CA GLY A 391 -10.27 -10.56 -52.73
C GLY A 391 -8.96 -10.31 -51.99
N LEU A 392 -8.85 -9.12 -51.39
CA LEU A 392 -7.71 -8.71 -50.59
C LEU A 392 -8.21 -8.02 -49.31
N PHE A 393 -7.73 -8.45 -48.16
CA PHE A 393 -8.00 -7.79 -46.89
C PHE A 393 -6.70 -7.54 -46.11
N GLN A 394 -6.53 -6.34 -45.55
CA GLN A 394 -5.28 -5.90 -44.92
C GLN A 394 -5.44 -5.30 -43.52
N ASP A 395 -4.46 -5.56 -42.65
CA ASP A 395 -4.31 -4.87 -41.36
C ASP A 395 -3.61 -3.52 -41.57
N LEU A 396 -4.33 -2.43 -41.30
CA LEU A 396 -3.83 -1.06 -41.48
C LEU A 396 -2.96 -0.59 -40.31
N ASN A 397 -2.96 -1.30 -39.17
CA ASN A 397 -2.11 -0.97 -38.02
C ASN A 397 -0.67 -1.42 -38.20
N THR A 398 -0.42 -2.31 -39.16
CA THR A 398 0.91 -2.82 -39.43
C THR A 398 1.36 -2.41 -40.82
N LEU A 399 2.45 -1.65 -40.87
CA LEU A 399 3.03 -1.20 -42.14
C LEU A 399 3.60 -2.34 -42.98
N PHE A 400 3.86 -3.49 -42.36
CA PHE A 400 4.30 -4.69 -43.07
C PHE A 400 3.16 -5.22 -43.95
N HIS A 401 2.00 -5.53 -43.37
CA HIS A 401 0.88 -6.12 -44.10
C HIS A 401 0.23 -5.13 -45.07
N SER A 402 0.01 -3.88 -44.63
CA SER A 402 -0.54 -2.85 -45.52
C SER A 402 0.41 -2.55 -46.69
N GLY A 403 1.72 -2.58 -46.45
CA GLY A 403 2.71 -2.41 -47.51
C GLY A 403 2.69 -3.53 -48.57
N ILE A 404 2.42 -4.78 -48.18
CA ILE A 404 2.29 -5.91 -49.12
C ILE A 404 1.03 -5.74 -49.98
N ALA A 405 -0.11 -5.45 -49.36
CA ALA A 405 -1.38 -5.30 -50.06
C ALA A 405 -1.37 -4.10 -51.02
N GLU A 406 -0.85 -2.94 -50.59
CA GLU A 406 -0.63 -1.78 -51.47
C GLU A 406 0.29 -2.11 -52.66
N SER A 407 1.41 -2.80 -52.41
CA SER A 407 2.33 -3.20 -53.48
C SER A 407 1.68 -4.22 -54.45
N PHE A 408 0.75 -5.06 -53.99
CA PHE A 408 0.04 -5.99 -54.83
C PHE A 408 -1.01 -5.30 -55.70
N ILE A 409 -1.72 -4.31 -55.16
CA ILE A 409 -2.67 -3.48 -55.91
C ILE A 409 -1.96 -2.75 -57.05
N ASP A 410 -0.81 -2.12 -56.76
CA ASP A 410 0.01 -1.47 -57.78
C ASP A 410 0.48 -2.45 -58.87
N LEU A 411 0.78 -3.69 -58.50
CA LEU A 411 1.20 -4.74 -59.44
C LEU A 411 0.04 -5.18 -60.34
N ILE A 412 -1.15 -5.41 -59.78
CA ILE A 412 -2.35 -5.82 -60.54
C ILE A 412 -2.78 -4.72 -61.50
N ASN A 413 -2.79 -3.46 -61.05
CA ASN A 413 -3.11 -2.30 -61.89
C ASN A 413 -2.15 -2.16 -63.08
N LYS A 414 -0.88 -2.59 -62.94
CA LYS A 414 0.12 -2.59 -64.02
C LYS A 414 -0.04 -3.77 -65.00
N THR A 415 -0.80 -4.81 -64.66
CA THR A 415 -0.92 -6.03 -65.48
C THR A 415 -2.08 -6.04 -66.50
N ASN A 416 -2.88 -4.96 -66.60
CA ASN A 416 -4.10 -4.84 -67.43
C ASN A 416 -5.21 -5.88 -67.11
N ASP A 417 -6.40 -5.65 -67.70
CA ASP A 417 -7.75 -6.17 -67.37
C ASP A 417 -7.96 -7.69 -67.19
N LYS A 418 -6.91 -8.51 -67.23
CA LYS A 418 -7.00 -9.97 -67.02
C LYS A 418 -7.17 -10.36 -65.54
N TYR A 419 -6.53 -9.63 -64.62
CA TYR A 419 -6.60 -9.94 -63.19
C TYR A 419 -7.25 -8.78 -62.44
N THR A 420 -8.20 -9.09 -61.57
CA THR A 420 -8.96 -8.04 -60.86
C THR A 420 -9.14 -8.37 -59.38
N ILE A 421 -8.92 -7.35 -58.54
CA ILE A 421 -9.25 -7.41 -57.12
C ILE A 421 -10.71 -6.97 -56.97
N THR A 422 -11.56 -7.94 -56.64
CA THR A 422 -13.03 -7.79 -56.56
C THR A 422 -13.52 -7.20 -55.24
N TYR A 423 -12.70 -7.31 -54.20
CA TYR A 423 -12.91 -6.67 -52.91
C TYR A 423 -11.56 -6.28 -52.33
N HIS A 424 -11.42 -5.03 -51.87
CA HIS A 424 -10.28 -4.53 -51.13
C HIS A 424 -10.79 -3.84 -49.86
N GLY A 425 -10.43 -4.38 -48.69
CA GLY A 425 -10.80 -3.81 -47.41
C GLY A 425 -9.62 -3.81 -46.43
N GLY A 426 -9.71 -2.99 -45.39
CA GLY A 426 -8.73 -3.02 -44.32
C GLY A 426 -9.28 -2.52 -43.00
N ILE A 427 -8.55 -2.80 -41.92
CA ILE A 427 -8.98 -2.53 -40.55
C ILE A 427 -7.93 -1.74 -39.76
N LEU A 428 -8.36 -0.70 -39.04
CA LEU A 428 -7.57 0.10 -38.09
C LEU A 428 -8.04 -0.26 -36.67
N HIS A 429 -7.18 -0.92 -35.89
CA HIS A 429 -7.45 -1.45 -34.56
C HIS A 429 -8.62 -2.47 -34.49
N THR A 430 -8.57 -3.36 -33.49
CA THR A 430 -9.52 -4.46 -33.31
C THR A 430 -10.94 -3.97 -33.06
N ARG A 431 -11.73 -3.73 -34.11
CA ARG A 431 -13.19 -3.66 -34.04
C ARG A 431 -13.79 -4.79 -34.87
N GLU A 432 -14.34 -5.79 -34.19
CA GLU A 432 -14.92 -7.00 -34.82
C GLU A 432 -16.06 -6.69 -35.80
N GLU A 433 -16.81 -5.60 -35.57
CA GLU A 433 -17.89 -5.14 -36.46
C GLU A 433 -17.42 -4.84 -37.89
N LEU A 434 -16.15 -4.42 -38.05
CA LEU A 434 -15.56 -4.16 -39.37
C LEU A 434 -15.18 -5.46 -40.10
N ILE A 435 -14.92 -6.55 -39.36
CA ILE A 435 -14.62 -7.88 -39.91
C ILE A 435 -15.91 -8.49 -40.48
N ASP A 436 -17.02 -8.44 -39.74
CA ASP A 436 -18.30 -8.96 -40.22
C ASP A 436 -18.80 -8.22 -41.47
N THR A 437 -18.67 -6.89 -41.48
CA THR A 437 -18.98 -6.07 -42.65
C THR A 437 -18.10 -6.45 -43.85
N ALA A 438 -16.82 -6.71 -43.61
CA ALA A 438 -15.90 -7.17 -44.66
C ALA A 438 -16.29 -8.55 -45.21
N LEU A 439 -16.68 -9.49 -44.36
CA LEU A 439 -17.12 -10.83 -44.76
C LEU A 439 -18.43 -10.80 -45.54
N GLU A 440 -19.36 -9.92 -45.17
CA GLU A 440 -20.61 -9.71 -45.92
C GLU A 440 -20.35 -9.07 -47.29
N ASN A 441 -19.42 -8.12 -47.37
CA ASN A 441 -18.98 -7.57 -48.65
C ASN A 441 -18.31 -8.63 -49.54
N ILE A 442 -17.44 -9.48 -48.98
CA ILE A 442 -16.83 -10.61 -49.71
C ILE A 442 -17.91 -11.58 -50.23
N LYS A 443 -18.95 -11.83 -49.43
CA LYS A 443 -20.07 -12.70 -49.81
C LYS A 443 -20.91 -12.08 -50.93
N THR A 444 -21.19 -10.78 -50.87
CA THR A 444 -22.01 -10.07 -51.87
C THR A 444 -21.27 -9.83 -53.20
N THR A 445 -19.95 -9.59 -53.18
CA THR A 445 -19.13 -9.48 -54.40
C THR A 445 -18.92 -10.84 -55.08
N GLY A 446 -19.35 -11.94 -54.45
CA GLY A 446 -19.18 -13.30 -54.96
C GLY A 446 -17.74 -13.80 -54.92
N THR A 447 -16.88 -13.15 -54.13
CA THR A 447 -15.46 -13.46 -54.05
C THR A 447 -15.25 -14.74 -53.25
N ARG A 448 -14.61 -15.75 -53.85
CA ARG A 448 -14.40 -17.07 -53.24
C ARG A 448 -12.97 -17.32 -52.77
N ILE A 449 -12.02 -16.57 -53.31
CA ILE A 449 -10.59 -16.69 -53.03
C ILE A 449 -10.13 -15.35 -52.49
N VAL A 450 -9.66 -15.34 -51.25
CA VAL A 450 -9.28 -14.11 -50.57
C VAL A 450 -7.88 -14.25 -50.00
N PHE A 451 -7.02 -13.30 -50.35
CA PHE A 451 -5.72 -13.14 -49.72
C PHE A 451 -5.86 -12.27 -48.46
N LEU A 452 -5.43 -12.82 -47.34
CA LEU A 452 -5.54 -12.18 -46.03
C LEU A 452 -4.15 -11.74 -45.56
N GLN A 453 -3.95 -10.42 -45.50
CA GLN A 453 -2.71 -9.74 -45.07
C GLN A 453 -2.93 -9.15 -43.68
N THR A 454 -2.91 -9.98 -42.64
CA THR A 454 -3.19 -9.54 -41.27
C THR A 454 -2.25 -10.21 -40.28
N THR A 455 -2.02 -9.58 -39.14
CA THR A 455 -1.23 -10.18 -38.04
C THR A 455 -1.88 -11.47 -37.52
N GLY A 456 -1.12 -12.39 -36.95
CA GLY A 456 -1.61 -13.66 -36.36
C GLY A 456 -2.92 -13.53 -35.56
N PRO A 457 -3.03 -12.62 -34.57
CA PRO A 457 -4.25 -12.46 -33.78
C PRO A 457 -5.44 -11.96 -34.61
N GLN A 458 -5.19 -11.07 -35.58
CA GLN A 458 -6.23 -10.55 -36.47
C GLN A 458 -6.67 -11.61 -37.49
N THR A 459 -5.72 -12.41 -37.98
CA THR A 459 -5.98 -13.54 -38.88
C THR A 459 -6.88 -14.55 -38.19
N ALA A 460 -6.60 -14.87 -36.92
CA ALA A 460 -7.43 -15.72 -36.10
C ALA A 460 -8.85 -15.14 -35.96
N LYS A 461 -9.00 -13.88 -35.50
CA LYS A 461 -10.31 -13.19 -35.43
C LYS A 461 -11.09 -13.25 -36.75
N PHE A 462 -10.42 -12.98 -37.86
CA PHE A 462 -11.03 -12.95 -39.19
C PHE A 462 -11.49 -14.33 -39.66
N LEU A 463 -10.66 -15.37 -39.52
CA LEU A 463 -11.01 -16.74 -39.88
C LEU A 463 -12.12 -17.31 -38.99
N CYS A 464 -12.13 -16.95 -37.71
CA CYS A 464 -13.17 -17.35 -36.77
C CYS A 464 -14.53 -16.77 -37.14
N ALA A 465 -14.58 -15.47 -37.43
CA ALA A 465 -15.79 -14.82 -37.93
C ALA A 465 -16.25 -15.43 -39.27
N ALA A 466 -15.32 -15.76 -40.17
CA ALA A 466 -15.62 -16.46 -41.41
C ALA A 466 -16.19 -17.87 -41.16
N ALA A 467 -15.63 -18.61 -40.19
CA ALA A 467 -16.09 -19.94 -39.81
C ALA A 467 -17.50 -19.91 -39.21
N ASN A 468 -17.78 -18.95 -38.33
CA ASN A 468 -19.11 -18.74 -37.75
C ASN A 468 -20.17 -18.40 -38.82
N LYS A 469 -19.77 -17.76 -39.93
CA LYS A 469 -20.65 -17.51 -41.09
C LYS A 469 -20.66 -18.66 -42.11
N ASN A 470 -20.14 -19.84 -41.77
CA ASN A 470 -19.98 -21.01 -42.67
C ASN A 470 -19.20 -20.71 -43.96
N MET A 471 -18.35 -19.68 -43.96
CA MET A 471 -17.45 -19.37 -45.07
C MET A 471 -16.16 -20.18 -44.94
N VAL A 472 -16.31 -21.50 -44.83
CA VAL A 472 -15.22 -22.47 -44.63
C VAL A 472 -14.95 -23.26 -45.91
N TYR A 473 -13.81 -23.96 -45.94
CA TYR A 473 -13.49 -24.90 -47.03
C TYR A 473 -14.57 -26.01 -47.12
N PRO A 474 -14.98 -26.44 -48.33
CA PRO A 474 -14.45 -26.10 -49.65
C PRO A 474 -15.07 -24.86 -50.32
N ASN A 475 -16.04 -24.19 -49.70
CA ASN A 475 -16.83 -23.15 -50.36
C ASN A 475 -16.12 -21.79 -50.45
N TYR A 476 -15.13 -21.55 -49.60
CA TYR A 476 -14.28 -20.36 -49.59
C TYR A 476 -12.84 -20.79 -49.32
N LEU A 477 -11.89 -20.20 -50.05
CA LEU A 477 -10.45 -20.43 -49.89
C LEU A 477 -9.79 -19.18 -49.35
N TRP A 478 -9.25 -19.29 -48.13
CA TRP A 478 -8.52 -18.23 -47.45
C TRP A 478 -7.02 -18.49 -47.57
N ILE A 479 -6.30 -17.58 -48.23
CA ILE A 479 -4.84 -17.67 -48.40
C ILE A 479 -4.20 -16.63 -47.49
N ILE A 480 -3.57 -17.10 -46.42
CA ILE A 480 -2.88 -16.27 -45.44
C ILE A 480 -1.40 -16.22 -45.81
N THR A 481 -0.83 -15.02 -45.80
CA THR A 481 0.59 -14.83 -46.07
C THR A 481 1.25 -14.16 -44.86
N ASP A 482 1.34 -14.90 -43.76
CA ASP A 482 2.11 -14.50 -42.59
C ASP A 482 3.14 -15.60 -42.27
N PHE A 483 4.32 -15.17 -41.84
CA PHE A 483 5.46 -16.02 -41.51
C PHE A 483 5.25 -16.81 -40.21
N PHE A 484 4.29 -16.42 -39.37
CA PHE A 484 4.12 -16.89 -37.98
C PHE A 484 2.99 -17.90 -37.76
N LEU A 485 2.72 -18.77 -38.75
CA LEU A 485 1.63 -19.78 -38.66
C LEU A 485 1.82 -20.83 -37.56
N THR A 486 3.02 -21.01 -37.00
CA THR A 486 3.30 -21.98 -35.93
C THR A 486 2.66 -21.61 -34.58
N GLY A 487 2.20 -20.37 -34.40
CA GLY A 487 1.54 -19.88 -33.18
C GLY A 487 0.01 -19.74 -33.28
N LEU A 488 -0.58 -19.97 -34.45
CA LEU A 488 -2.00 -19.68 -34.69
C LEU A 488 -2.92 -20.41 -33.70
N ILE A 489 -2.56 -21.63 -33.27
CA ILE A 489 -3.34 -22.41 -32.29
C ILE A 489 -3.24 -21.84 -30.87
N GLY A 490 -2.10 -21.27 -30.49
CA GLY A 490 -1.90 -20.64 -29.19
C GLY A 490 -2.60 -19.28 -29.08
N GLU A 491 -2.60 -18.49 -30.16
CA GLU A 491 -3.27 -17.18 -30.22
C GLU A 491 -4.81 -17.28 -30.26
N LEU A 492 -5.36 -18.47 -30.49
CA LEU A 492 -6.79 -18.76 -30.41
C LEU A 492 -7.32 -18.95 -29.00
N LYS A 493 -6.45 -19.26 -28.03
CA LYS A 493 -6.85 -19.45 -26.63
C LYS A 493 -7.34 -18.15 -25.96
N GLY A 494 -7.11 -17.00 -26.60
CA GLY A 494 -7.64 -15.70 -26.20
C GLY A 494 -8.78 -15.19 -27.10
N LEU A 495 -9.43 -16.06 -27.87
CA LEU A 495 -10.56 -15.72 -28.73
C LEU A 495 -11.76 -16.59 -28.37
N SER A 496 -12.53 -16.13 -27.41
CA SER A 496 -13.76 -16.78 -26.93
C SER A 496 -14.78 -17.25 -28.00
N ASN A 497 -14.91 -16.54 -29.13
CA ASN A 497 -15.89 -16.83 -30.18
C ASN A 497 -15.34 -17.82 -31.21
N CYS A 498 -14.21 -18.44 -30.91
CA CYS A 498 -13.53 -19.36 -31.78
C CYS A 498 -12.95 -20.54 -31.02
N ASN A 499 -13.73 -21.62 -30.95
CA ASN A 499 -13.26 -22.86 -30.36
C ASN A 499 -12.24 -23.55 -31.31
N GLU A 500 -11.26 -24.26 -30.75
CA GLU A 500 -10.25 -25.02 -31.51
C GLU A 500 -10.91 -26.04 -32.47
N GLU A 501 -12.11 -26.51 -32.10
CA GLU A 501 -12.98 -27.36 -32.92
C GLU A 501 -13.58 -26.67 -34.16
N LEU A 502 -13.93 -25.37 -34.07
CA LEU A 502 -14.47 -24.57 -35.17
C LEU A 502 -13.39 -24.31 -36.23
N LEU A 503 -12.15 -24.10 -35.79
CA LEU A 503 -10.99 -24.01 -36.69
C LEU A 503 -10.50 -25.35 -37.20
N ARG A 504 -10.66 -26.45 -36.44
CA ARG A 504 -10.54 -27.81 -36.99
C ARG A 504 -11.64 -28.13 -37.99
N LYS A 505 -12.86 -27.62 -37.85
CA LYS A 505 -13.92 -27.71 -38.87
C LYS A 505 -13.59 -26.88 -40.12
N ALA A 506 -13.01 -25.69 -39.93
CA ALA A 506 -12.54 -24.87 -41.04
C ALA A 506 -11.32 -25.49 -41.77
N SER A 507 -10.54 -26.36 -41.10
CA SER A 507 -9.28 -26.92 -41.63
C SER A 507 -9.30 -28.41 -41.99
N ASN A 508 -10.05 -29.29 -41.30
CA ASN A 508 -10.00 -30.75 -41.42
C ASN A 508 -11.32 -31.44 -41.01
N GLY A 509 -12.19 -31.72 -41.98
CA GLY A 509 -13.43 -32.48 -41.75
C GLY A 509 -13.22 -34.00 -41.60
N ARG A 510 -13.50 -34.58 -40.41
CA ARG A 510 -14.17 -35.89 -40.20
C ARG A 510 -14.31 -36.29 -38.71
N ASP A 511 -15.50 -36.85 -38.39
CA ASP A 511 -16.05 -37.27 -37.08
C ASP A 511 -15.47 -38.56 -36.45
N LEU A 512 -15.75 -38.80 -35.16
CA LEU A 512 -16.29 -40.08 -34.62
C LEU A 512 -16.82 -39.97 -33.16
N GLN A 513 -18.15 -40.14 -33.06
CA GLN A 513 -19.03 -40.74 -32.04
C GLN A 513 -18.62 -40.98 -30.56
N SER A 514 -19.50 -40.52 -29.66
CA SER A 514 -20.18 -41.34 -28.64
C SER A 514 -21.61 -40.81 -28.45
N GLU A 515 -22.61 -41.69 -28.54
CA GLU A 515 -24.00 -41.39 -28.19
C GLU A 515 -24.16 -41.38 -26.66
N GLU A 516 -24.56 -40.24 -26.11
CA GLU A 516 -25.35 -40.19 -24.87
C GLU A 516 -26.27 -38.95 -24.92
N GLY A 517 -27.52 -39.17 -24.52
CA GLY A 517 -28.51 -38.19 -24.06
C GLY A 517 -28.57 -36.80 -24.72
N LYS A 518 -29.66 -36.53 -25.44
CA LYS A 518 -30.18 -35.16 -25.55
C LYS A 518 -30.51 -34.64 -24.14
N GLU A 519 -29.72 -33.71 -23.63
CA GLU A 519 -30.24 -32.68 -22.75
C GLU A 519 -30.30 -31.38 -23.54
N GLU A 520 -31.47 -30.72 -23.49
CA GLU A 520 -31.68 -29.40 -24.07
C GLU A 520 -30.64 -28.43 -23.46
N GLU A 521 -29.78 -27.83 -24.28
CA GLU A 521 -28.82 -26.81 -23.83
C GLU A 521 -29.61 -25.60 -23.31
N ARG A 522 -29.68 -25.46 -21.99
CA ARG A 522 -30.25 -24.28 -21.32
C ARG A 522 -29.35 -23.07 -21.59
N PRO A 523 -29.88 -21.90 -22.00
CA PRO A 523 -29.10 -20.68 -22.19
C PRO A 523 -28.22 -20.32 -20.99
N VAL A 524 -27.01 -19.80 -21.26
CA VAL A 524 -25.96 -19.58 -20.25
C VAL A 524 -25.98 -18.12 -19.75
N ILE A 525 -25.98 -17.94 -18.43
CA ILE A 525 -25.84 -16.66 -17.73
C ILE A 525 -24.41 -16.59 -17.17
N ARG A 526 -23.67 -15.52 -17.50
CA ARG A 526 -22.26 -15.37 -17.12
C ARG A 526 -22.04 -14.28 -16.08
N PHE A 527 -21.14 -14.54 -15.14
CA PHE A 527 -20.59 -13.52 -14.24
C PHE A 527 -19.06 -13.63 -14.18
N LEU A 528 -18.37 -12.51 -13.93
CA LEU A 528 -16.92 -12.47 -13.77
C LEU A 528 -16.58 -12.55 -12.28
N ALA A 529 -15.91 -13.60 -11.83
CA ALA A 529 -15.28 -13.66 -10.53
C ALA A 529 -13.88 -13.05 -10.63
N LEU A 530 -13.70 -11.84 -10.11
CA LEU A 530 -12.42 -11.14 -10.11
C LEU A 530 -11.83 -11.20 -8.69
N VAL A 531 -10.87 -12.09 -8.46
CA VAL A 531 -10.28 -12.35 -7.13
C VAL A 531 -8.83 -11.88 -7.01
N GLN A 532 -8.34 -11.70 -5.79
CA GLN A 532 -6.96 -11.28 -5.51
C GLN A 532 -5.90 -12.32 -5.93
N TRP A 533 -4.76 -11.86 -6.46
CA TRP A 533 -3.66 -12.72 -6.90
C TRP A 533 -2.29 -12.09 -6.65
N ARG A 534 -1.29 -12.91 -6.28
CA ARG A 534 0.11 -12.46 -6.08
C ARG A 534 0.83 -12.18 -7.41
N ASP A 535 1.71 -11.18 -7.39
CA ASP A 535 2.53 -10.78 -8.55
C ASP A 535 3.75 -11.70 -8.77
N GLU A 536 4.10 -12.03 -10.03
CA GLU A 536 5.17 -12.97 -10.40
C GLU A 536 6.60 -12.43 -10.13
N PHE A 537 6.74 -11.17 -9.69
CA PHE A 537 8.01 -10.48 -9.44
C PHE A 537 8.65 -10.74 -8.07
N ASN A 538 8.17 -11.73 -7.31
CA ASN A 538 8.75 -12.13 -6.01
C ASN A 538 9.03 -10.94 -5.07
N ARG A 539 8.10 -9.97 -4.99
CA ARG A 539 8.19 -8.84 -4.04
C ARG A 539 7.93 -9.41 -2.65
N THR A 540 8.92 -9.36 -1.75
CA THR A 540 8.90 -10.07 -0.46
C THR A 540 7.86 -9.59 0.57
N HIS A 541 6.88 -8.75 0.22
CA HIS A 541 5.88 -8.22 1.16
C HIS A 541 4.54 -7.81 0.52
N SER A 542 4.07 -8.43 -0.56
CA SER A 542 2.80 -8.03 -1.18
C SER A 542 1.66 -9.01 -0.94
N GLY A 543 0.93 -8.77 0.15
CA GLY A 543 -0.52 -8.88 0.22
C GLY A 543 -1.13 -10.25 0.55
N TRP A 544 -2.36 -10.17 1.06
CA TRP A 544 -3.23 -11.29 1.38
C TRP A 544 -3.74 -11.93 0.08
N ASP A 545 -3.38 -13.20 -0.15
CA ASP A 545 -3.51 -13.92 -1.44
C ASP A 545 -4.42 -15.15 -1.27
N THR A 546 -5.72 -14.91 -1.11
CA THR A 546 -6.76 -15.95 -0.94
C THR A 546 -7.60 -16.17 -2.20
N GLY A 547 -7.12 -15.71 -3.36
CA GLY A 547 -7.85 -15.83 -4.62
C GLY A 547 -8.21 -17.26 -4.99
N PRO A 548 -7.25 -18.21 -4.96
CA PRO A 548 -7.53 -19.63 -5.19
C PRO A 548 -8.59 -20.19 -4.24
N ASP A 549 -8.52 -19.85 -2.95
CA ASP A 549 -9.50 -20.29 -1.94
C ASP A 549 -10.91 -19.76 -2.26
N MET A 550 -11.03 -18.50 -2.66
CA MET A 550 -12.31 -17.92 -3.06
C MET A 550 -12.87 -18.58 -4.32
N LEU A 551 -12.05 -18.84 -5.34
CA LEU A 551 -12.48 -19.48 -6.59
C LEU A 551 -13.03 -20.89 -6.33
N ALA A 552 -12.39 -21.68 -5.48
CA ALA A 552 -12.88 -23.00 -5.09
C ALA A 552 -14.30 -22.91 -4.50
N ALA A 553 -14.55 -21.99 -3.58
CA ALA A 553 -15.89 -21.78 -3.02
C ALA A 553 -16.90 -21.30 -4.08
N GLY A 554 -16.49 -20.41 -4.99
CA GLY A 554 -17.33 -19.97 -6.12
C GLY A 554 -17.73 -21.11 -7.06
N ARG A 555 -16.80 -22.02 -7.37
CA ARG A 555 -17.06 -23.22 -8.21
C ARG A 555 -18.09 -24.14 -7.56
N VAL A 556 -17.97 -24.38 -6.25
CA VAL A 556 -18.96 -25.17 -5.49
C VAL A 556 -20.35 -24.54 -5.60
N ALA A 557 -20.48 -23.22 -5.45
CA ALA A 557 -21.77 -22.55 -5.59
C ALA A 557 -22.40 -22.73 -6.98
N VAL A 558 -21.61 -22.55 -8.04
CA VAL A 558 -22.07 -22.71 -9.43
C VAL A 558 -22.54 -24.14 -9.70
N GLN A 559 -21.77 -25.13 -9.27
CA GLN A 559 -22.13 -26.55 -9.41
C GLN A 559 -23.46 -26.86 -8.68
N GLU A 560 -23.65 -26.33 -7.47
CA GLU A 560 -24.86 -26.55 -6.69
C GLU A 560 -26.09 -25.90 -7.33
N ILE A 561 -25.97 -24.67 -7.83
CA ILE A 561 -27.08 -23.94 -8.48
C ILE A 561 -27.48 -24.63 -9.79
N ASN A 562 -26.52 -25.03 -10.63
CA ASN A 562 -26.80 -25.67 -11.92
C ASN A 562 -27.45 -27.05 -11.77
N ASN A 563 -27.17 -27.76 -10.67
CA ASN A 563 -27.78 -29.05 -10.37
C ASN A 563 -29.21 -28.94 -9.82
N ARG A 564 -29.69 -27.74 -9.47
CA ARG A 564 -31.06 -27.54 -8.99
C ARG A 564 -32.07 -27.45 -10.13
N THR A 565 -33.30 -27.85 -9.82
CA THR A 565 -34.43 -27.89 -10.76
C THR A 565 -35.50 -26.86 -10.44
N ASP A 566 -35.27 -26.01 -9.44
CA ASP A 566 -36.23 -25.01 -8.95
C ASP A 566 -35.67 -23.57 -8.91
N ILE A 567 -34.38 -23.39 -9.23
CA ILE A 567 -33.73 -22.08 -9.38
C ILE A 567 -33.08 -22.06 -10.75
N LEU A 568 -33.29 -20.99 -11.52
CA LEU A 568 -32.75 -20.84 -12.89
C LEU A 568 -33.05 -22.06 -13.78
N THR A 569 -34.26 -22.61 -13.71
CA THR A 569 -34.63 -23.90 -14.34
C THR A 569 -34.39 -23.96 -15.85
N ASN A 570 -34.47 -22.80 -16.52
CA ASN A 570 -34.28 -22.66 -17.96
C ASN A 570 -32.90 -22.13 -18.34
N TYR A 571 -32.01 -21.92 -17.37
CA TYR A 571 -30.69 -21.31 -17.59
C TYR A 571 -29.59 -22.16 -16.94
N THR A 572 -28.35 -21.93 -17.36
CA THR A 572 -27.14 -22.43 -16.67
C THR A 572 -26.27 -21.26 -16.28
N LEU A 573 -25.67 -21.30 -15.10
CA LEU A 573 -24.77 -20.28 -14.60
C LEU A 573 -23.31 -20.67 -14.91
N GLU A 574 -22.53 -19.73 -15.45
CA GLU A 574 -21.12 -19.92 -15.77
C GLU A 574 -20.28 -18.81 -15.11
N MET A 575 -19.22 -19.23 -14.40
CA MET A 575 -18.27 -18.32 -13.76
C MET A 575 -17.05 -18.14 -14.66
N ILE A 576 -16.75 -16.90 -15.00
CA ILE A 576 -15.50 -16.53 -15.67
C ILE A 576 -14.50 -16.13 -14.59
N GLU A 577 -13.34 -16.80 -14.54
CA GLU A 577 -12.31 -16.53 -13.54
C GLU A 577 -11.35 -15.44 -14.02
N GLY A 578 -11.21 -14.39 -13.21
CA GLY A 578 -10.32 -13.26 -13.44
C GLY A 578 -9.55 -12.90 -12.18
N ARG A 579 -8.51 -12.09 -12.35
CA ARG A 579 -7.57 -11.76 -11.27
C ARG A 579 -7.46 -10.25 -11.09
N HIS A 580 -7.28 -9.80 -9.86
CA HIS A 580 -6.85 -8.45 -9.53
C HIS A 580 -5.69 -8.50 -8.54
N GLU A 581 -5.03 -7.36 -8.34
CA GLU A 581 -3.89 -7.25 -7.43
C GLU A 581 -4.23 -7.68 -6.00
N ALA A 582 -3.29 -8.37 -5.35
CA ALA A 582 -3.36 -8.68 -3.92
C ALA A 582 -3.53 -7.41 -3.06
N CYS A 583 -4.24 -7.56 -1.94
CA CYS A 583 -4.59 -6.43 -1.08
C CYS A 583 -3.32 -5.75 -0.53
N GLY A 584 -3.31 -4.42 -0.51
CA GLY A 584 -2.16 -3.61 -0.08
C GLY A 584 -1.30 -3.06 -1.23
N LEU A 585 -1.53 -3.53 -2.47
CA LEU A 585 -1.04 -2.85 -3.67
C LEU A 585 -2.00 -1.71 -4.04
N THR A 586 -1.43 -0.56 -4.44
CA THR A 586 -2.18 0.64 -4.85
C THR A 586 -2.50 0.67 -6.35
N GLU A 587 -2.07 -0.35 -7.08
CA GLU A 587 -2.32 -0.50 -8.51
C GLU A 587 -3.51 -1.43 -8.72
N ALA A 588 -4.42 -1.06 -9.63
CA ALA A 588 -5.57 -1.87 -10.06
C ALA A 588 -5.47 -2.23 -11.56
N ASN A 589 -4.25 -2.24 -12.09
CA ASN A 589 -3.93 -2.43 -13.49
C ASN A 589 -4.32 -3.83 -14.00
N LEU A 590 -4.00 -4.89 -13.25
CA LEU A 590 -4.41 -6.27 -13.54
C LEU A 590 -5.93 -6.40 -13.43
N GLY A 591 -6.53 -5.89 -12.35
CA GLY A 591 -7.98 -5.95 -12.18
C GLY A 591 -8.76 -5.21 -13.28
N ILE A 592 -8.31 -4.03 -13.70
CA ILE A 592 -8.92 -3.28 -14.81
C ILE A 592 -8.69 -4.00 -16.14
N LYS A 593 -7.50 -4.57 -16.37
CA LYS A 593 -7.20 -5.35 -17.58
C LYS A 593 -8.13 -6.56 -17.68
N GLU A 594 -8.26 -7.33 -16.60
CA GLU A 594 -9.11 -8.53 -16.55
C GLU A 594 -10.60 -8.17 -16.58
N LEU A 595 -11.03 -7.05 -15.97
CA LEU A 595 -12.38 -6.51 -16.15
C LEU A 595 -12.64 -6.16 -17.62
N ALA A 596 -11.68 -5.48 -18.28
CA ALA A 596 -11.84 -5.06 -19.67
C ALA A 596 -11.82 -6.22 -20.65
N SER A 597 -10.97 -7.24 -20.44
CA SER A 597 -10.86 -8.40 -21.34
C SER A 597 -11.95 -9.44 -21.09
N LYS A 598 -12.25 -9.77 -19.82
CA LYS A 598 -13.14 -10.87 -19.43
C LYS A 598 -14.54 -10.43 -19.00
N GLY A 599 -14.71 -9.19 -18.53
CA GLY A 599 -15.97 -8.68 -17.98
C GLY A 599 -16.78 -7.81 -18.93
N ILE A 600 -16.13 -6.84 -19.59
CA ILE A 600 -16.73 -5.90 -20.55
C ILE A 600 -16.44 -6.33 -22.00
N GLY A 601 -15.36 -7.07 -22.21
CA GLY A 601 -14.96 -7.57 -23.52
C GLY A 601 -16.01 -8.52 -24.10
N ARG A 602 -16.31 -8.38 -25.39
CA ARG A 602 -17.27 -9.26 -26.12
C ARG A 602 -16.76 -10.68 -26.32
N GLU A 603 -15.61 -11.00 -25.75
CA GLU A 603 -15.05 -12.31 -25.88
C GLU A 603 -16.00 -13.32 -25.19
N ASN A 604 -16.17 -13.33 -23.87
CA ASN A 604 -16.98 -14.39 -23.23
C ASN A 604 -18.51 -14.18 -23.27
N GLY A 605 -19.05 -13.32 -24.14
CA GLY A 605 -20.45 -12.88 -24.13
C GLY A 605 -20.79 -11.94 -22.97
N SER A 606 -22.03 -11.43 -22.92
CA SER A 606 -22.43 -10.43 -21.92
C SER A 606 -22.36 -11.00 -20.51
N VAL A 607 -21.54 -10.38 -19.68
CA VAL A 607 -21.43 -10.68 -18.24
C VAL A 607 -22.47 -9.86 -17.48
N VAL A 608 -23.25 -10.46 -16.60
CA VAL A 608 -24.31 -9.75 -15.85
C VAL A 608 -23.74 -9.02 -14.63
N ALA A 609 -22.72 -9.60 -14.00
CA ALA A 609 -22.15 -9.08 -12.77
C ALA A 609 -20.65 -9.36 -12.61
N VAL A 610 -19.99 -8.53 -11.79
CA VAL A 610 -18.62 -8.73 -11.31
C VAL A 610 -18.67 -9.08 -9.83
N LEU A 611 -18.19 -10.27 -9.48
CA LEU A 611 -18.11 -10.81 -8.13
C LEU A 611 -16.64 -10.92 -7.70
N GLY A 612 -16.38 -11.21 -6.43
CA GLY A 612 -15.05 -11.55 -5.93
C GLY A 612 -14.15 -10.35 -5.60
N LEU A 613 -14.56 -9.13 -5.93
CA LEU A 613 -13.83 -7.91 -5.58
C LEU A 613 -13.73 -7.78 -4.06
N PHE A 614 -12.57 -8.08 -3.51
CA PHE A 614 -12.36 -8.06 -2.06
C PHE A 614 -11.53 -6.85 -1.63
N CYS A 615 -10.41 -6.58 -2.31
CA CYS A 615 -9.53 -5.49 -1.91
C CYS A 615 -10.16 -4.12 -2.17
N SER A 616 -10.35 -3.33 -1.11
CA SER A 616 -10.91 -1.97 -1.19
C SER A 616 -10.09 -1.03 -2.09
N THR A 617 -8.76 -1.20 -2.15
CA THR A 617 -7.88 -0.42 -3.04
C THR A 617 -8.20 -0.70 -4.51
N SER A 618 -8.32 -1.97 -4.89
CA SER A 618 -8.68 -2.37 -6.26
C SER A 618 -10.12 -1.99 -6.60
N ALA A 619 -11.06 -2.23 -5.68
CA ALA A 619 -12.48 -1.93 -5.88
C ALA A 619 -12.75 -0.45 -6.12
N GLN A 620 -12.02 0.47 -5.47
CA GLN A 620 -12.13 1.92 -5.72
C GLN A 620 -11.92 2.29 -7.19
N HIS A 621 -11.06 1.56 -7.89
CA HIS A 621 -10.75 1.83 -9.29
C HIS A 621 -11.61 1.01 -10.26
N ILE A 622 -11.96 -0.23 -9.89
CA ILE A 622 -12.70 -1.16 -10.73
C ILE A 622 -14.22 -0.87 -10.71
N ALA A 623 -14.78 -0.57 -9.53
CA ALA A 623 -16.22 -0.37 -9.35
C ALA A 623 -16.80 0.80 -10.20
N PRO A 624 -16.15 1.98 -10.28
CA PRO A 624 -16.65 3.06 -11.15
C PRO A 624 -16.67 2.69 -12.63
N VAL A 625 -15.70 1.87 -13.08
CA VAL A 625 -15.61 1.42 -14.48
C VAL A 625 -16.67 0.37 -14.77
N ALA A 626 -16.80 -0.64 -13.91
CA ALA A 626 -17.83 -1.67 -14.02
C ALA A 626 -19.25 -1.07 -13.96
N GLY A 627 -19.48 -0.14 -13.03
CA GLY A 627 -20.77 0.52 -12.86
C GLY A 627 -21.17 1.36 -14.07
N LYS A 628 -20.23 2.09 -14.68
CA LYS A 628 -20.49 2.82 -15.94
C LYS A 628 -20.80 1.91 -17.12
N ALA A 629 -20.32 0.66 -17.10
CA ALA A 629 -20.64 -0.36 -18.08
C ALA A 629 -21.99 -1.06 -17.80
N GLY A 630 -22.73 -0.66 -16.75
CA GLY A 630 -24.01 -1.27 -16.38
C GLY A 630 -23.89 -2.63 -15.67
N LEU A 631 -22.68 -3.01 -15.23
CA LEU A 631 -22.43 -4.26 -14.52
C LEU A 631 -22.80 -4.13 -13.05
N ILE A 632 -23.58 -5.09 -12.55
CA ILE A 632 -23.84 -5.23 -11.11
C ILE A 632 -22.54 -5.69 -10.47
N GLN A 633 -22.09 -5.02 -9.42
CA GLN A 633 -20.94 -5.50 -8.65
C GLN A 633 -21.44 -5.99 -7.30
N LEU A 634 -21.13 -7.23 -6.96
CA LEU A 634 -21.39 -7.80 -5.64
C LEU A 634 -20.02 -8.05 -5.01
N SER A 635 -19.61 -7.10 -4.20
CA SER A 635 -18.25 -6.95 -3.71
C SER A 635 -18.15 -7.32 -2.23
N ALA A 636 -17.01 -7.83 -1.80
CA ALA A 636 -16.66 -7.94 -0.38
C ALA A 636 -15.85 -6.72 0.09
N ALA A 637 -15.44 -5.83 -0.82
CA ALA A 637 -14.75 -4.60 -0.44
C ALA A 637 -15.65 -3.71 0.42
N ASN A 638 -15.22 -3.47 1.65
CA ASN A 638 -16.02 -2.87 2.71
C ASN A 638 -15.53 -1.47 3.15
N SER A 639 -14.64 -0.80 2.39
CA SER A 639 -14.25 0.58 2.71
C SER A 639 -15.46 1.50 2.88
N PRO A 640 -15.45 2.42 3.87
CA PRO A 640 -16.55 3.37 4.09
C PRO A 640 -16.85 4.28 2.90
N LEU A 641 -15.87 4.47 2.00
CA LEU A 641 -16.00 5.29 0.79
C LEU A 641 -17.15 4.83 -0.11
N PHE A 642 -17.44 3.52 -0.16
CA PHE A 642 -18.44 2.97 -1.06
C PHE A 642 -19.88 3.31 -0.65
N SER A 643 -20.12 3.53 0.65
CA SER A 643 -21.44 3.87 1.18
C SER A 643 -21.76 5.37 1.04
N SER A 644 -20.73 6.22 1.04
CA SER A 644 -20.89 7.68 1.05
C SER A 644 -21.09 8.29 -0.34
N ASP A 645 -20.71 7.59 -1.41
CA ASP A 645 -20.71 8.12 -2.78
C ASP A 645 -21.31 7.16 -3.81
N LEU A 646 -22.61 6.90 -3.68
CA LEU A 646 -23.37 6.06 -4.62
C LEU A 646 -23.39 6.60 -6.06
N HIS A 647 -23.03 7.88 -6.27
CA HIS A 647 -22.94 8.46 -7.60
C HIS A 647 -21.68 7.99 -8.33
N ASN A 648 -20.54 7.94 -7.64
CA ASN A 648 -19.29 7.47 -8.22
C ASN A 648 -19.16 5.93 -8.23
N PHE A 649 -19.93 5.23 -7.40
CA PHE A 649 -19.99 3.76 -7.36
C PHE A 649 -21.39 3.21 -7.72
N PRO A 650 -21.88 3.45 -8.96
CA PRO A 650 -23.19 2.95 -9.36
C PRO A 650 -23.17 1.42 -9.48
N HIS A 651 -24.29 0.79 -9.16
CA HIS A 651 -24.49 -0.67 -9.19
C HIS A 651 -23.60 -1.50 -8.28
N LEU A 652 -22.89 -0.86 -7.34
CA LEU A 652 -22.11 -1.55 -6.31
C LEU A 652 -23.02 -1.98 -5.15
N TRP A 653 -23.05 -3.28 -4.89
CA TRP A 653 -23.66 -3.94 -3.75
C TRP A 653 -22.56 -4.67 -2.98
N ARG A 654 -22.71 -4.77 -1.66
CA ARG A 654 -21.69 -5.38 -0.81
C ARG A 654 -22.26 -6.52 0.00
N ILE A 655 -21.57 -7.66 -0.05
CA ILE A 655 -21.94 -8.83 0.78
C ILE A 655 -21.40 -8.73 2.21
N LEU A 656 -20.61 -7.69 2.49
CA LEU A 656 -20.14 -7.31 3.80
C LEU A 656 -20.66 -5.93 4.18
N VAL A 657 -20.87 -5.72 5.48
CA VAL A 657 -21.18 -4.41 6.04
C VAL A 657 -20.03 -3.44 5.81
N SER A 658 -20.33 -2.16 5.66
CA SER A 658 -19.34 -1.09 5.66
C SER A 658 -18.46 -1.15 6.89
N ALA A 659 -17.15 -0.99 6.69
CA ALA A 659 -16.18 -0.84 7.77
C ALA A 659 -16.39 0.45 8.58
N LYS A 660 -17.34 1.32 8.18
CA LYS A 660 -17.89 2.36 9.06
C LYS A 660 -18.44 1.76 10.36
N ALA A 661 -18.91 0.51 10.34
CA ALA A 661 -19.33 -0.20 11.53
C ALA A 661 -18.21 -0.28 12.60
N TYR A 662 -16.91 -0.24 12.24
CA TYR A 662 -15.83 -0.12 13.23
C TYR A 662 -15.78 1.24 13.92
N ALA A 663 -16.17 2.31 13.22
CA ALA A 663 -16.33 3.62 13.83
C ALA A 663 -17.52 3.62 14.82
N ASP A 664 -18.64 2.99 14.43
CA ASP A 664 -19.80 2.80 15.32
C ASP A 664 -19.46 1.89 16.52
N MET A 665 -18.65 0.86 16.30
CA MET A 665 -18.09 0.00 17.35
C MET A 665 -17.28 0.83 18.34
N MET A 666 -16.34 1.65 17.84
CA MET A 666 -15.51 2.52 18.68
C MET A 666 -16.38 3.49 19.50
N LEU A 667 -17.36 4.14 18.89
CA LEU A 667 -18.31 5.02 19.58
C LEU A 667 -19.15 4.26 20.63
N SER A 668 -19.55 3.03 20.33
CA SER A 668 -20.30 2.17 21.26
C SER A 668 -19.45 1.73 22.44
N LEU A 669 -18.17 1.43 22.22
CA LEU A 669 -17.21 1.16 23.29
C LEU A 669 -17.03 2.38 24.19
N MET A 670 -16.88 3.57 23.61
CA MET A 670 -16.80 4.82 24.37
C MET A 670 -18.03 5.04 25.25
N LYS A 671 -19.24 4.85 24.70
CA LYS A 671 -20.51 4.93 25.45
C LYS A 671 -20.57 3.90 26.59
N ARG A 672 -20.17 2.66 26.33
CA ARG A 672 -20.27 1.56 27.30
C ARG A 672 -19.30 1.74 28.47
N PHE A 673 -18.07 2.16 28.20
CA PHE A 673 -17.01 2.31 29.20
C PHE A 673 -16.87 3.73 29.75
N GLY A 674 -17.70 4.67 29.28
CA GLY A 674 -17.69 6.07 29.73
C GLY A 674 -16.47 6.87 29.25
N TRP A 675 -15.79 6.43 28.18
CA TRP A 675 -14.66 7.15 27.62
C TRP A 675 -15.12 8.41 26.87
N ARG A 676 -14.42 9.51 27.11
CA ARG A 676 -14.64 10.81 26.44
C ARG A 676 -13.47 11.18 25.54
N LYS A 677 -12.25 10.69 25.84
CA LYS A 677 -11.01 11.02 25.13
C LYS A 677 -10.42 9.82 24.41
N VAL A 678 -9.98 10.03 23.18
CA VAL A 678 -9.39 8.97 22.34
C VAL A 678 -8.31 9.52 21.42
N GLY A 679 -7.37 8.68 21.05
CA GLY A 679 -6.41 8.94 19.97
C GLY A 679 -6.73 8.12 18.74
N VAL A 680 -6.42 8.66 17.57
CA VAL A 680 -6.58 7.95 16.29
C VAL A 680 -5.24 7.92 15.57
N VAL A 681 -4.78 6.72 15.24
CA VAL A 681 -3.62 6.50 14.38
C VAL A 681 -4.10 5.80 13.13
N GLN A 682 -3.81 6.37 11.96
CA GLN A 682 -4.24 5.82 10.68
C GLN A 682 -3.08 5.56 9.73
N ASP A 683 -3.22 4.51 8.92
CA ASP A 683 -2.31 4.20 7.82
C ASP A 683 -2.73 4.92 6.54
N LEU A 684 -1.95 5.94 6.17
CA LEU A 684 -2.16 6.74 4.96
C LEU A 684 -1.81 5.97 3.68
N GLY A 685 -1.19 4.80 3.78
CA GLY A 685 -0.90 3.93 2.65
C GLY A 685 -2.13 3.16 2.15
N THR A 686 -3.23 3.14 2.90
CA THR A 686 -4.45 2.40 2.50
C THR A 686 -5.71 3.22 2.72
N ILE A 687 -6.60 3.20 1.72
CA ILE A 687 -7.90 3.86 1.82
C ILE A 687 -8.86 3.15 2.78
N PHE A 688 -8.65 1.86 3.02
CA PHE A 688 -9.48 1.08 3.94
C PHE A 688 -9.33 1.59 5.37
N HIS A 689 -8.12 1.54 5.93
CA HIS A 689 -7.87 1.95 7.30
C HIS A 689 -8.04 3.46 7.51
N SER A 690 -7.57 4.28 6.55
CA SER A 690 -7.81 5.72 6.59
C SER A 690 -9.32 6.04 6.54
N GLY A 691 -10.10 5.34 5.72
CA GLY A 691 -11.55 5.54 5.64
C GLY A 691 -12.28 5.24 6.94
N ILE A 692 -11.86 4.20 7.68
CA ILE A 692 -12.42 3.86 9.01
C ILE A 692 -12.12 4.97 10.02
N ALA A 693 -10.86 5.40 10.07
CA ALA A 693 -10.42 6.45 10.97
C ALA A 693 -11.13 7.77 10.70
N GLU A 694 -11.21 8.22 9.44
CA GLU A 694 -11.93 9.45 9.07
C GLU A 694 -13.44 9.33 9.36
N SER A 695 -14.07 8.18 9.12
CA SER A 695 -15.48 7.95 9.47
C SER A 695 -15.73 8.11 10.99
N PHE A 696 -14.79 7.65 11.81
CA PHE A 696 -14.86 7.84 13.25
C PHE A 696 -14.64 9.30 13.65
N ILE A 697 -13.70 9.99 12.99
CA ILE A 697 -13.45 11.41 13.24
C ILE A 697 -14.69 12.24 12.93
N ASP A 698 -15.36 12.00 11.81
CA ASP A 698 -16.60 12.69 11.44
C ASP A 698 -17.70 12.45 12.48
N LEU A 699 -17.89 11.20 12.94
CA LEU A 699 -18.87 10.86 13.99
C LEU A 699 -18.60 11.59 15.31
N ILE A 700 -17.34 11.83 15.65
CA ILE A 700 -16.95 12.55 16.87
C ILE A 700 -17.05 14.06 16.69
N GLN A 701 -16.70 14.60 15.52
CA GLN A 701 -16.83 16.04 15.23
C GLN A 701 -18.28 16.53 15.34
N ASP A 702 -19.24 15.68 15.01
CA ASP A 702 -20.68 15.98 15.15
C ASP A 702 -21.18 15.90 16.62
N ASN A 703 -20.32 15.56 17.58
CA ASN A 703 -20.70 15.37 18.98
C ASN A 703 -19.74 16.03 19.98
N ASP A 704 -20.20 17.13 20.59
CA ASP A 704 -19.46 17.89 21.62
C ASP A 704 -19.12 17.09 22.89
N GLU A 705 -19.68 15.88 23.09
CA GLU A 705 -19.41 15.04 24.27
C GLU A 705 -18.03 14.37 24.25
N TYR A 706 -17.47 14.14 23.05
CA TYR A 706 -16.25 13.37 22.85
C TYR A 706 -15.11 14.22 22.29
N THR A 707 -13.87 13.80 22.50
CA THR A 707 -12.69 14.57 22.07
C THR A 707 -11.60 13.65 21.53
N ILE A 708 -11.07 14.03 20.36
CA ILE A 708 -9.88 13.40 19.77
C ILE A 708 -8.65 14.18 20.25
N ASN A 709 -7.89 13.60 21.17
CA ASN A 709 -6.71 14.24 21.76
C ASN A 709 -5.50 14.22 20.81
N TYR A 710 -5.44 13.20 19.96
CA TYR A 710 -4.39 13.00 19.00
C TYR A 710 -4.95 12.35 17.74
N HIS A 711 -4.57 12.89 16.59
CA HIS A 711 -4.83 12.29 15.28
C HIS A 711 -3.53 12.34 14.49
N GLY A 712 -3.08 11.18 14.01
CA GLY A 712 -1.83 11.10 13.25
C GLY A 712 -1.87 10.03 12.18
N GLY A 713 -1.19 10.31 11.07
CA GLY A 713 -1.00 9.39 9.98
C GLY A 713 0.40 8.77 9.98
N ILE A 714 0.49 7.46 9.73
CA ILE A 714 1.74 6.76 9.44
C ILE A 714 1.70 6.21 8.01
N ILE A 715 2.87 6.04 7.39
CA ILE A 715 2.98 5.49 6.03
C ILE A 715 4.28 4.72 5.85
N HIS A 716 4.23 3.62 5.09
CA HIS A 716 5.38 2.80 4.69
C HIS A 716 6.31 2.40 5.84
N ALA A 717 5.78 2.29 7.06
CA ALA A 717 6.51 1.82 8.21
C ALA A 717 7.87 2.52 8.47
N ARG A 718 7.95 3.83 8.24
CA ARG A 718 9.13 4.60 8.65
C ARG A 718 9.15 4.73 10.17
N ASP A 719 10.19 4.19 10.80
CA ASP A 719 10.36 4.19 12.26
C ASP A 719 10.24 5.61 12.86
N GLU A 720 10.68 6.65 12.14
CA GLU A 720 10.56 8.04 12.58
C GLU A 720 9.10 8.49 12.79
N LEU A 721 8.20 8.11 11.87
CA LEU A 721 6.78 8.48 11.95
C LEU A 721 6.08 7.73 13.08
N ILE A 722 6.38 6.43 13.24
CA ILE A 722 5.85 5.62 14.35
C ILE A 722 6.32 6.19 15.69
N ASN A 723 7.62 6.47 15.82
CA ASN A 723 8.17 7.04 17.05
C ASN A 723 7.57 8.42 17.36
N SER A 724 7.43 9.29 16.34
CA SER A 724 6.77 10.59 16.51
C SER A 724 5.31 10.44 16.94
N ALA A 725 4.57 9.48 16.38
CA ALA A 725 3.20 9.22 16.80
C ALA A 725 3.11 8.76 18.26
N LEU A 726 3.97 7.84 18.68
CA LEU A 726 4.03 7.38 20.07
C LEU A 726 4.43 8.51 21.03
N ASP A 727 5.37 9.37 20.63
CA ASP A 727 5.80 10.51 21.43
C ASP A 727 4.68 11.55 21.57
N ASN A 728 3.90 11.77 20.51
CA ASN A 728 2.72 12.64 20.56
C ASN A 728 1.58 12.03 21.37
N ILE A 729 1.36 10.71 21.31
CA ILE A 729 0.38 10.00 22.16
C ILE A 729 0.75 10.19 23.64
N LYS A 730 2.05 10.07 23.98
CA LYS A 730 2.55 10.38 25.33
C LYS A 730 2.33 11.85 25.69
N ALA A 731 2.71 12.78 24.80
CA ALA A 731 2.59 14.22 25.05
C ALA A 731 1.15 14.70 25.23
N THR A 732 0.21 14.11 24.47
CA THR A 732 -1.24 14.39 24.55
C THR A 732 -1.95 13.59 25.64
N ARG A 733 -1.21 12.72 26.35
CA ARG A 733 -1.72 11.86 27.44
C ARG A 733 -2.91 11.01 27.00
N THR A 734 -2.79 10.46 25.80
CA THR A 734 -3.85 9.68 25.18
C THR A 734 -3.67 8.21 25.56
N ARG A 735 -4.64 7.64 26.29
CA ARG A 735 -4.57 6.25 26.77
C ARG A 735 -5.28 5.27 25.84
N ILE A 736 -6.48 5.62 25.39
CA ILE A 736 -7.26 4.80 24.45
C ILE A 736 -6.89 5.23 23.04
N VAL A 737 -6.33 4.33 22.25
CA VAL A 737 -5.89 4.62 20.89
C VAL A 737 -6.55 3.66 19.93
N PHE A 738 -7.34 4.22 19.02
CA PHE A 738 -7.92 3.53 17.89
C PHE A 738 -6.87 3.45 16.77
N LEU A 739 -6.30 2.26 16.59
CA LEU A 739 -5.19 1.98 15.70
C LEU A 739 -5.71 1.33 14.41
N GLN A 740 -5.82 2.15 13.37
CA GLN A 740 -6.29 1.75 12.05
C GLN A 740 -5.10 1.65 11.09
N THR A 741 -4.42 0.51 11.10
CA THR A 741 -3.21 0.31 10.30
C THR A 741 -3.14 -1.10 9.72
N THR A 742 -2.43 -1.25 8.59
CA THR A 742 -2.18 -2.56 7.98
C THR A 742 -1.40 -3.48 8.93
N GLY A 743 -1.53 -4.80 8.78
CA GLY A 743 -0.89 -5.81 9.63
C GLY A 743 0.60 -5.56 9.90
N PRO A 744 1.44 -5.35 8.85
CA PRO A 744 2.85 -5.02 9.02
C PRO A 744 3.09 -3.72 9.80
N GLN A 745 2.26 -2.69 9.61
CA GLN A 745 2.38 -1.42 10.33
C GLN A 745 1.93 -1.54 11.79
N THR A 746 0.85 -2.28 12.04
CA THR A 746 0.37 -2.62 13.38
C THR A 746 1.45 -3.36 14.18
N ALA A 747 2.08 -4.38 13.59
CA ALA A 747 3.15 -5.14 14.24
C ALA A 747 4.33 -4.23 14.63
N LYS A 748 4.81 -3.37 13.71
CA LYS A 748 5.88 -2.41 14.00
C LYS A 748 5.48 -1.39 15.06
N PHE A 749 4.26 -0.85 14.98
CA PHE A 749 3.75 0.13 15.94
C PHE A 749 3.71 -0.44 17.35
N LEU A 750 3.16 -1.66 17.52
CA LEU A 750 3.09 -2.34 18.81
C LEU A 750 4.47 -2.72 19.35
N CYS A 751 5.41 -3.14 18.49
CA CYS A 751 6.79 -3.38 18.90
C CYS A 751 7.49 -2.09 19.36
N ALA A 752 7.32 -0.98 18.65
CA ALA A 752 7.86 0.32 19.05
C ALA A 752 7.22 0.84 20.35
N ALA A 753 5.92 0.63 20.53
CA ALA A 753 5.20 0.95 21.76
C ALA A 753 5.73 0.13 22.95
N ALA A 754 5.95 -1.18 22.75
CA ALA A 754 6.53 -2.08 23.75
C ALA A 754 7.96 -1.64 24.14
N ASN A 755 8.79 -1.24 23.17
CA ASN A 755 10.13 -0.67 23.43
C ASN A 755 10.08 0.64 24.23
N LYS A 756 8.99 1.40 24.14
CA LYS A 756 8.73 2.62 24.92
C LYS A 756 7.98 2.37 26.24
N ASN A 757 7.86 1.10 26.66
CA ASN A 757 7.12 0.63 27.83
C ASN A 757 5.63 1.05 27.85
N MET A 758 4.99 1.13 26.69
CA MET A 758 3.56 1.48 26.57
C MET A 758 2.71 0.21 26.54
N PHE A 759 2.36 -0.29 27.72
CA PHE A 759 1.67 -1.57 27.89
C PHE A 759 0.21 -1.40 28.32
N TYR A 760 -0.54 -2.50 28.25
CA TYR A 760 -1.91 -2.61 28.75
C TYR A 760 -2.05 -2.20 30.22
N ARG A 761 -3.23 -1.64 30.55
CA ARG A 761 -3.58 -0.81 31.71
C ARG A 761 -3.19 0.65 31.60
N ASP A 762 -2.01 0.97 31.07
CA ASP A 762 -1.62 2.37 30.84
C ASP A 762 -2.07 2.88 29.47
N TYR A 763 -2.02 2.00 28.47
CA TYR A 763 -2.48 2.24 27.11
C TYR A 763 -3.38 1.10 26.66
N LEU A 764 -4.44 1.43 25.93
CA LEU A 764 -5.31 0.45 25.29
C LEU A 764 -5.26 0.65 23.78
N TRP A 765 -4.77 -0.37 23.08
CA TRP A 765 -4.81 -0.42 21.63
C TRP A 765 -6.12 -1.08 21.20
N ILE A 766 -6.87 -0.40 20.35
CA ILE A 766 -8.08 -0.94 19.70
C ILE A 766 -7.74 -1.12 18.23
N ILE A 767 -7.65 -2.38 17.81
CA ILE A 767 -7.19 -2.82 16.50
C ILE A 767 -8.37 -3.47 15.77
N THR A 768 -8.40 -3.38 14.45
CA THR A 768 -9.42 -4.02 13.61
C THR A 768 -8.80 -5.00 12.63
N ASP A 769 -9.52 -6.08 12.31
CA ASP A 769 -9.22 -7.05 11.23
C ASP A 769 -7.90 -7.86 11.33
N TYR A 770 -7.19 -7.85 12.47
CA TYR A 770 -5.96 -8.62 12.62
C TYR A 770 -5.92 -9.44 13.92
N PHE A 771 -5.81 -10.77 13.77
CA PHE A 771 -5.43 -11.66 14.86
C PHE A 771 -3.91 -11.73 15.03
N LEU A 772 -3.47 -12.16 16.22
CA LEU A 772 -2.05 -12.35 16.52
C LEU A 772 -1.36 -13.28 15.52
N THR A 773 -2.01 -14.35 15.09
CA THR A 773 -1.45 -15.32 14.13
C THR A 773 -1.09 -14.65 12.82
N GLY A 774 -1.95 -13.76 12.30
CA GLY A 774 -1.65 -12.95 11.13
C GLY A 774 -0.49 -11.99 11.37
N LEU A 775 -0.47 -11.28 12.50
CA LEU A 775 0.60 -10.33 12.82
C LEU A 775 1.98 -10.99 12.99
N ILE A 776 2.03 -12.24 13.48
CA ILE A 776 3.28 -12.99 13.62
C ILE A 776 3.85 -13.39 12.25
N LYS A 777 3.01 -13.82 11.30
CA LYS A 777 3.45 -14.15 9.93
C LYS A 777 4.11 -12.95 9.24
N GLU A 778 3.63 -11.74 9.52
CA GLU A 778 4.17 -10.48 8.97
C GLU A 778 5.49 -10.01 9.62
N LEU A 779 6.06 -10.76 10.57
CA LEU A 779 7.36 -10.43 11.18
C LEU A 779 8.57 -10.74 10.28
N GLU A 780 8.39 -11.57 9.24
CA GLU A 780 9.44 -12.02 8.32
C GLU A 780 10.00 -10.89 7.45
N GLY A 781 10.87 -10.05 8.02
CA GLY A 781 11.47 -8.89 7.32
C GLY A 781 11.71 -7.67 8.21
N LEU A 782 11.36 -7.74 9.50
CA LEU A 782 11.51 -6.65 10.45
C LEU A 782 12.79 -6.82 11.28
N SER A 783 13.77 -5.93 11.09
CA SER A 783 15.08 -6.01 11.76
C SER A 783 15.07 -5.69 13.27
N ASN A 784 13.95 -5.18 13.82
CA ASN A 784 13.86 -4.65 15.20
C ASN A 784 12.65 -5.15 16.01
N CYS A 785 11.90 -6.14 15.52
CA CYS A 785 10.68 -6.64 16.17
C CYS A 785 10.74 -8.17 16.19
N ASN A 786 10.67 -8.77 17.38
CA ASN A 786 10.58 -10.21 17.56
C ASN A 786 9.21 -10.61 18.13
N GLU A 787 8.86 -11.89 18.04
CA GLU A 787 7.56 -12.39 18.50
C GLU A 787 7.31 -12.10 19.98
N GLU A 788 8.33 -12.22 20.83
CA GLU A 788 8.19 -11.96 22.28
C GLU A 788 7.82 -10.49 22.56
N LEU A 789 8.46 -9.55 21.86
CA LEU A 789 8.20 -8.12 21.98
C LEU A 789 6.81 -7.77 21.43
N LEU A 790 6.42 -8.34 20.29
CA LEU A 790 5.08 -8.15 19.73
C LEU A 790 4.00 -8.66 20.69
N ARG A 791 4.18 -9.86 21.27
CA ARG A 791 3.26 -10.43 22.28
C ARG A 791 3.14 -9.54 23.50
N LYS A 792 4.22 -8.88 23.93
CA LYS A 792 4.17 -7.88 25.02
C LYS A 792 3.38 -6.63 24.62
N GLY A 793 3.56 -6.14 23.39
CA GLY A 793 2.88 -4.95 22.88
C GLY A 793 1.38 -5.13 22.64
N ILE A 794 0.97 -6.31 22.13
CA ILE A 794 -0.43 -6.62 21.84
C ILE A 794 -1.23 -7.10 23.06
N ASN A 795 -0.56 -7.55 24.13
CA ASN A 795 -1.22 -8.01 25.35
C ASN A 795 -2.29 -7.02 25.83
N GLY A 796 -3.50 -7.51 26.10
CA GLY A 796 -4.65 -6.73 26.59
C GLY A 796 -5.34 -5.81 25.56
N SER A 797 -4.85 -5.74 24.32
CA SER A 797 -5.49 -4.98 23.25
C SER A 797 -6.89 -5.52 22.93
N LEU A 798 -7.79 -4.64 22.48
CA LEU A 798 -9.09 -5.03 21.93
C LEU A 798 -8.97 -5.19 20.43
N ILE A 799 -9.50 -6.29 19.91
CA ILE A 799 -9.48 -6.63 18.49
C ILE A 799 -10.93 -6.79 18.04
N GLY A 800 -11.36 -5.92 17.12
CA GLY A 800 -12.66 -6.03 16.45
C GLY A 800 -12.52 -6.75 15.11
N PHE A 801 -13.40 -7.70 14.82
CA PHE A 801 -13.46 -8.35 13.50
C PHE A 801 -14.90 -8.71 13.12
N PHE A 802 -15.15 -8.88 11.82
CA PHE A 802 -16.45 -9.34 11.30
C PHE A 802 -16.66 -10.82 11.54
N ASP A 803 -17.80 -11.18 12.13
CA ASP A 803 -18.17 -12.58 12.29
C ASP A 803 -18.76 -13.11 10.98
N LEU A 804 -17.94 -13.85 10.22
CA LEU A 804 -18.32 -14.42 8.92
C LEU A 804 -18.70 -15.90 9.01
N GLN A 805 -18.76 -16.51 10.19
CA GLN A 805 -19.08 -17.94 10.33
C GLN A 805 -20.22 -18.17 11.32
N ASP A 806 -21.37 -18.61 10.81
CA ASP A 806 -22.43 -19.18 11.63
C ASP A 806 -22.06 -20.64 11.95
N THR A 807 -21.31 -20.84 13.04
CA THR A 807 -20.83 -22.17 13.48
C THR A 807 -21.93 -23.09 14.04
N ASP A 808 -23.19 -22.64 14.03
CA ASP A 808 -24.32 -23.49 14.40
C ASP A 808 -24.58 -24.54 13.30
N ALA A 809 -23.90 -25.68 13.43
CA ALA A 809 -23.92 -26.84 12.52
C ALA A 809 -25.30 -27.49 12.26
N VAL A 810 -26.39 -26.92 12.79
CA VAL A 810 -27.75 -27.49 12.76
C VAL A 810 -28.60 -26.92 11.62
N PHE A 811 -28.16 -25.84 10.96
CA PHE A 811 -28.95 -25.19 9.92
C PHE A 811 -28.59 -25.66 8.51
N THR A 812 -29.61 -25.70 7.64
CA THR A 812 -29.46 -25.93 6.21
C THR A 812 -29.27 -24.59 5.51
N ASN A 813 -28.22 -24.50 4.69
CA ASN A 813 -27.95 -23.34 3.84
C ASN A 813 -28.92 -23.33 2.63
N ALA A 814 -28.83 -22.29 1.78
CA ALA A 814 -29.69 -22.13 0.62
C ALA A 814 -29.61 -23.30 -0.38
N SER A 815 -28.51 -24.04 -0.42
CA SER A 815 -28.36 -25.25 -1.23
C SER A 815 -29.03 -26.50 -0.62
N GLY A 816 -29.53 -26.41 0.61
CA GLY A 816 -30.19 -27.52 1.32
C GLY A 816 -29.22 -28.46 2.06
N PHE A 817 -27.93 -28.13 2.09
CA PHE A 817 -26.89 -28.87 2.82
C PHE A 817 -26.66 -28.27 4.20
N ASN A 818 -26.14 -29.07 5.14
CA ASN A 818 -25.62 -28.53 6.39
C ASN A 818 -24.23 -27.90 6.17
N TYR A 819 -23.78 -27.05 7.09
CA TYR A 819 -22.49 -26.37 6.96
C TYR A 819 -21.31 -27.34 6.80
N SER A 820 -21.31 -28.47 7.52
CA SER A 820 -20.26 -29.49 7.43
C SER A 820 -20.17 -30.18 6.05
N GLU A 821 -21.29 -30.35 5.36
CA GLU A 821 -21.33 -30.90 4.00
C GLU A 821 -20.80 -29.89 2.98
N TYR A 822 -21.12 -28.60 3.15
CA TYR A 822 -20.50 -27.53 2.37
C TYR A 822 -18.99 -27.51 2.57
N GLU A 823 -18.53 -27.54 3.83
CA GLU A 823 -17.11 -27.54 4.19
C GLU A 823 -16.35 -28.70 3.53
N HIS A 824 -16.90 -29.92 3.57
CA HIS A 824 -16.29 -31.07 2.91
C HIS A 824 -16.14 -30.89 1.39
N LYS A 825 -17.18 -30.41 0.69
CA LYS A 825 -17.11 -30.17 -0.76
C LYS A 825 -16.13 -29.06 -1.11
N TYR A 826 -16.12 -28.00 -0.30
CA TYR A 826 -15.18 -26.92 -0.44
C TYR A 826 -13.72 -27.40 -0.28
N GLU A 827 -13.44 -28.23 0.72
CA GLU A 827 -12.10 -28.81 0.91
C GLU A 827 -11.68 -29.71 -0.26
N GLU A 828 -12.60 -30.47 -0.83
CA GLU A 828 -12.35 -31.32 -2.00
C GLU A 828 -11.94 -30.47 -3.21
N GLU A 829 -12.72 -29.46 -3.57
CA GLU A 829 -12.43 -28.52 -4.67
C GLU A 829 -11.14 -27.71 -4.41
N LEU A 830 -10.92 -27.29 -3.16
CA LEU A 830 -9.72 -26.57 -2.76
C LEU A 830 -8.46 -27.41 -2.95
N ASN A 831 -8.51 -28.72 -2.66
CA ASN A 831 -7.39 -29.63 -2.88
C ASN A 831 -7.04 -29.80 -4.36
N GLU A 832 -8.02 -29.75 -5.25
CA GLU A 832 -7.79 -29.74 -6.70
C GLU A 832 -7.18 -28.41 -7.15
N THR A 833 -7.77 -27.30 -6.72
CA THR A 833 -7.28 -25.95 -6.97
C THR A 833 -5.83 -25.78 -6.48
N ARG A 834 -5.47 -26.40 -5.35
CA ARG A 834 -4.09 -26.37 -4.84
C ARG A 834 -3.09 -27.08 -5.73
N LYS A 835 -3.45 -28.20 -6.35
CA LYS A 835 -2.58 -28.90 -7.31
C LYS A 835 -2.39 -28.09 -8.59
N GLU A 836 -3.38 -27.28 -8.94
CA GLU A 836 -3.36 -26.41 -10.12
C GLU A 836 -2.47 -25.18 -9.91
N TYR A 837 -2.49 -24.58 -8.70
CA TYR A 837 -1.90 -23.26 -8.46
C TYR A 837 -0.76 -23.18 -7.42
N TYR A 838 -0.59 -24.15 -6.50
CA TYR A 838 0.44 -24.10 -5.45
C TYR A 838 1.51 -25.21 -5.57
N SER A 839 2.77 -24.87 -5.24
CA SER A 839 3.81 -25.85 -4.92
C SER A 839 3.57 -26.46 -3.55
N SER A 840 3.92 -27.73 -3.35
CA SER A 840 3.49 -28.60 -2.23
C SER A 840 3.87 -28.19 -0.79
N ASP A 841 4.38 -26.97 -0.55
CA ASP A 841 4.83 -26.48 0.77
C ASP A 841 4.30 -25.06 1.14
N ASP A 842 3.41 -24.45 0.35
CA ASP A 842 2.86 -23.12 0.68
C ASP A 842 1.67 -23.17 1.65
N ASP A 843 1.70 -22.31 2.67
CA ASP A 843 0.80 -22.26 3.82
C ASP A 843 -0.67 -21.97 3.43
N VAL A 844 -1.58 -22.72 4.05
CA VAL A 844 -3.02 -22.80 3.77
C VAL A 844 -3.71 -21.44 3.97
N GLY A 845 -4.46 -20.99 2.97
CA GLY A 845 -5.24 -19.74 2.97
C GLY A 845 -6.30 -19.66 4.07
N ASP A 846 -6.68 -18.43 4.40
CA ASP A 846 -7.60 -18.08 5.50
C ASP A 846 -9.05 -18.52 5.15
N LEU A 847 -9.49 -19.67 5.69
CA LEU A 847 -10.81 -20.29 5.38
C LEU A 847 -12.01 -19.34 5.60
N LEU A 848 -11.84 -18.33 6.46
CA LEU A 848 -12.89 -17.40 6.87
C LEU A 848 -13.51 -16.64 5.69
N TYR A 849 -12.76 -16.39 4.62
CA TYR A 849 -13.16 -15.50 3.54
C TYR A 849 -13.55 -16.20 2.25
N ALA A 850 -13.29 -17.51 2.15
CA ALA A 850 -13.66 -18.30 0.98
C ALA A 850 -15.18 -18.32 0.75
N GLY A 851 -15.97 -18.42 1.84
CA GLY A 851 -17.44 -18.44 1.78
C GLY A 851 -18.08 -17.17 1.19
N LEU A 852 -17.36 -16.05 1.12
CA LEU A 852 -17.92 -14.80 0.60
C LEU A 852 -18.23 -14.86 -0.90
N LEU A 853 -17.37 -15.50 -1.71
CA LEU A 853 -17.67 -15.66 -3.13
C LEU A 853 -18.83 -16.64 -3.33
N TYR A 854 -18.88 -17.72 -2.55
CA TYR A 854 -20.01 -18.66 -2.56
C TYR A 854 -21.35 -17.94 -2.34
N ASP A 855 -21.42 -17.07 -1.33
CA ASP A 855 -22.63 -16.31 -1.03
C ASP A 855 -22.96 -15.24 -2.07
N GLN A 856 -21.95 -14.62 -2.71
CA GLN A 856 -22.17 -13.66 -3.80
C GLN A 856 -22.81 -14.34 -5.01
N VAL A 857 -22.37 -15.56 -5.34
CA VAL A 857 -22.94 -16.34 -6.44
C VAL A 857 -24.39 -16.72 -6.13
N TRP A 858 -24.69 -17.17 -4.91
CA TRP A 858 -26.06 -17.45 -4.48
C TRP A 858 -26.97 -16.21 -4.49
N ALA A 859 -26.48 -15.08 -3.98
CA ALA A 859 -27.22 -13.82 -3.98
C ALA A 859 -27.58 -13.39 -5.40
N LEU A 860 -26.62 -13.45 -6.33
CA LEU A 860 -26.83 -13.10 -7.73
C LEU A 860 -27.84 -14.04 -8.40
N ALA A 861 -27.70 -15.36 -8.21
CA ALA A 861 -28.59 -16.34 -8.82
C ALA A 861 -30.04 -16.19 -8.34
N LEU A 862 -30.25 -15.99 -7.03
CA LEU A 862 -31.56 -15.73 -6.46
C LEU A 862 -32.16 -14.40 -6.95
N ALA A 863 -31.33 -13.36 -7.07
CA ALA A 863 -31.78 -12.07 -7.59
C ALA A 863 -32.24 -12.17 -9.05
N ILE A 864 -31.50 -12.89 -9.89
CA ILE A 864 -31.88 -13.12 -11.30
C ILE A 864 -33.14 -13.98 -11.38
N ASN A 865 -33.24 -15.05 -10.59
CA ASN A 865 -34.44 -15.90 -10.55
C ASN A 865 -35.69 -15.08 -10.17
N ASN A 866 -35.59 -14.26 -9.12
CA ASN A 866 -36.64 -13.35 -8.71
C ASN A 866 -36.98 -12.31 -9.80
N ALA A 867 -35.98 -11.81 -10.54
CA ALA A 867 -36.21 -10.84 -11.61
C ALA A 867 -36.96 -11.46 -12.80
N ILE A 868 -36.64 -12.72 -13.15
CA ILE A 868 -37.34 -13.49 -14.17
C ILE A 868 -38.80 -13.70 -13.75
N GLU A 869 -39.05 -14.14 -12.51
CA GLU A 869 -40.40 -14.42 -12.01
C GLU A 869 -41.26 -13.16 -11.83
N LEU A 870 -40.70 -12.11 -11.23
CA LEU A 870 -41.46 -10.90 -10.84
C LEU A 870 -41.63 -9.90 -11.98
N TYR A 871 -40.66 -9.82 -12.89
CA TYR A 871 -40.62 -8.78 -13.93
C TYR A 871 -40.56 -9.34 -15.36
N ASN A 872 -40.68 -10.66 -15.52
CA ASN A 872 -40.65 -11.37 -16.81
C ASN A 872 -39.42 -10.96 -17.66
N VAL A 873 -38.25 -10.91 -17.00
CA VAL A 873 -36.97 -10.61 -17.64
C VAL A 873 -36.50 -11.83 -18.42
N SER A 874 -36.13 -11.65 -19.69
CA SER A 874 -35.39 -12.66 -20.45
C SER A 874 -33.89 -12.38 -20.30
N MET A 875 -33.12 -13.42 -19.97
CA MET A 875 -31.66 -13.34 -19.86
C MET A 875 -30.94 -13.77 -21.15
N GLU A 876 -31.69 -14.24 -22.16
CA GLU A 876 -31.14 -14.74 -23.43
C GLU A 876 -30.51 -13.61 -24.27
N ASP A 877 -31.07 -12.40 -24.22
CA ASP A 877 -30.66 -11.23 -25.03
C ASP A 877 -30.04 -10.09 -24.17
N TYR A 878 -29.51 -10.40 -22.99
CA TYR A 878 -28.96 -9.37 -22.10
C TYR A 878 -27.77 -8.63 -22.76
N SER A 879 -27.84 -7.28 -22.74
CA SER A 879 -26.81 -6.37 -23.25
C SER A 879 -26.61 -5.21 -22.27
N TYR A 880 -25.40 -4.66 -22.23
CA TYR A 880 -25.02 -3.53 -21.37
C TYR A 880 -25.85 -2.25 -21.60
N ASP A 881 -26.50 -2.12 -22.76
CA ASP A 881 -27.36 -0.97 -23.08
C ASP A 881 -28.75 -1.05 -22.43
N GLN A 882 -29.12 -2.21 -21.85
CA GLN A 882 -30.43 -2.45 -21.25
C GLN A 882 -30.44 -2.18 -19.73
N TYR A 883 -30.24 -0.91 -19.37
CA TYR A 883 -30.23 -0.47 -17.97
C TYR A 883 -31.49 -0.86 -17.18
N GLU A 884 -32.63 -1.02 -17.87
CA GLU A 884 -33.90 -1.49 -17.27
C GLU A 884 -33.82 -2.92 -16.74
N VAL A 885 -33.02 -3.80 -17.36
CA VAL A 885 -32.83 -5.18 -16.89
C VAL A 885 -31.95 -5.18 -15.64
N THR A 886 -30.84 -4.43 -15.66
CA THR A 886 -29.96 -4.22 -14.50
C THR A 886 -30.73 -3.68 -13.30
N ASP A 887 -31.57 -2.64 -13.49
CA ASP A 887 -32.41 -2.06 -12.43
C ASP A 887 -33.42 -3.07 -11.85
N LYS A 888 -34.01 -3.94 -12.68
CA LYS A 888 -34.92 -5.01 -12.21
C LYS A 888 -34.18 -6.08 -11.40
N ILE A 889 -32.96 -6.45 -11.80
CA ILE A 889 -32.12 -7.39 -11.05
C ILE A 889 -31.69 -6.76 -9.72
N GLU A 890 -31.27 -5.50 -9.68
CA GLU A 890 -30.93 -4.78 -8.44
C GLU A 890 -32.14 -4.66 -7.48
N LYS A 891 -33.34 -4.35 -8.01
CA LYS A 891 -34.59 -4.35 -7.22
C LYS A 891 -34.90 -5.73 -6.64
N SER A 892 -34.53 -6.78 -7.36
CA SER A 892 -34.71 -8.17 -6.90
C SER A 892 -33.66 -8.54 -5.86
N LEU A 893 -32.42 -8.06 -6.03
CA LEU A 893 -31.31 -8.23 -5.09
C LEU A 893 -31.63 -7.62 -3.72
N GLY A 894 -32.26 -6.44 -3.67
CA GLY A 894 -32.75 -5.84 -2.42
C GLY A 894 -33.87 -6.63 -1.71
N ARG A 895 -34.41 -7.69 -2.33
CA ARG A 895 -35.41 -8.60 -1.73
C ARG A 895 -34.84 -9.98 -1.43
N VAL A 896 -33.59 -10.26 -1.81
CA VAL A 896 -32.93 -11.54 -1.54
C VAL A 896 -32.68 -11.67 -0.04
N SER A 897 -33.09 -12.81 0.52
CA SER A 897 -32.86 -13.20 1.91
C SER A 897 -32.64 -14.71 1.96
N PHE A 898 -31.45 -15.14 2.35
CA PHE A 898 -31.12 -16.56 2.46
C PHE A 898 -30.01 -16.81 3.49
N ARG A 899 -29.82 -18.07 3.90
CA ARG A 899 -28.67 -18.49 4.71
C ARG A 899 -27.59 -19.06 3.78
N GLY A 900 -26.43 -18.41 3.76
CA GLY A 900 -25.26 -18.79 2.99
C GLY A 900 -24.19 -19.51 3.83
N ALA A 901 -22.99 -19.61 3.27
CA ALA A 901 -21.79 -20.09 3.96
C ALA A 901 -21.32 -19.10 5.06
N THR A 902 -21.59 -17.80 4.90
CA THR A 902 -21.15 -16.76 5.86
C THR A 902 -22.24 -16.28 6.81
N GLY A 903 -23.35 -17.01 6.88
CA GLY A 903 -24.49 -16.71 7.74
C GLY A 903 -25.71 -16.22 6.96
N HIS A 904 -26.56 -15.41 7.59
CA HIS A 904 -27.79 -14.93 6.96
C HIS A 904 -27.54 -13.68 6.10
N ILE A 905 -27.70 -13.82 4.79
CA ILE A 905 -27.50 -12.76 3.80
C ILE A 905 -28.81 -12.04 3.55
N MET A 906 -28.84 -10.76 3.89
CA MET A 906 -29.95 -9.84 3.62
C MET A 906 -29.40 -8.44 3.42
N PHE A 907 -29.71 -7.82 2.29
CA PHE A 907 -29.24 -6.47 1.97
C PHE A 907 -30.11 -5.39 2.60
N SER A 908 -29.48 -4.35 3.12
CA SER A 908 -30.13 -3.12 3.59
C SER A 908 -30.46 -2.17 2.42
N GLU A 909 -31.14 -1.06 2.72
CA GLU A 909 -31.35 0.02 1.74
C GLU A 909 -30.02 0.64 1.26
N ASP A 910 -28.96 0.55 2.07
CA ASP A 910 -27.60 1.00 1.75
C ASP A 910 -26.81 -0.02 0.90
N ARG A 911 -27.49 -1.05 0.36
CA ARG A 911 -26.94 -2.09 -0.53
C ARG A 911 -25.83 -2.91 0.12
N GLU A 912 -25.89 -3.12 1.43
CA GLU A 912 -24.91 -3.90 2.19
C GLU A 912 -25.58 -4.95 3.08
N VAL A 913 -24.87 -6.03 3.39
CA VAL A 913 -25.33 -7.05 4.34
C VAL A 913 -25.08 -6.58 5.78
N SER A 914 -26.00 -6.90 6.70
CA SER A 914 -25.80 -6.67 8.12
C SER A 914 -25.02 -7.81 8.76
N THR A 915 -23.81 -7.52 9.24
CA THR A 915 -22.94 -8.48 9.93
C THR A 915 -22.53 -7.90 11.28
N PRO A 916 -22.60 -8.66 12.40
CA PRO A 916 -22.12 -8.18 13.68
C PRO A 916 -20.60 -8.06 13.69
N ILE A 917 -20.10 -7.07 14.44
CA ILE A 917 -18.69 -6.99 14.80
C ILE A 917 -18.51 -7.66 16.15
N ASN A 918 -17.70 -8.71 16.19
CA ASN A 918 -17.29 -9.32 17.43
C ASN A 918 -16.02 -8.63 17.93
N ILE A 919 -15.95 -8.47 19.25
CA ILE A 919 -14.84 -7.80 19.92
C ILE A 919 -14.21 -8.81 20.86
N TYR A 920 -12.89 -8.89 20.82
CA TYR A 920 -12.13 -9.80 21.63
C TYR A 920 -11.01 -9.07 22.33
N GLN A 921 -10.75 -9.48 23.58
CA GLN A 921 -9.56 -9.05 24.27
C GLN A 921 -8.48 -10.11 24.12
N TYR A 922 -7.30 -9.68 23.67
CA TYR A 922 -6.15 -10.57 23.60
C TYR A 922 -5.57 -10.77 25.01
N ASP A 923 -5.79 -11.96 25.59
CA ASP A 923 -5.07 -12.44 26.77
C ASP A 923 -4.15 -13.60 26.37
N THR A 924 -2.99 -13.68 27.02
CA THR A 924 -1.87 -14.62 26.79
C THR A 924 -2.24 -16.10 26.64
N VAL A 925 -3.47 -16.50 27.01
CA VAL A 925 -3.93 -17.89 26.94
C VAL A 925 -5.34 -18.03 26.36
N HIS A 926 -6.28 -17.09 26.54
CA HIS A 926 -7.70 -17.25 26.16
C HIS A 926 -8.28 -15.99 25.49
N ILE A 927 -9.03 -16.21 24.41
CA ILE A 927 -9.93 -15.21 23.84
C ILE A 927 -11.16 -15.14 24.76
N THR A 928 -11.37 -14.02 25.46
CA THR A 928 -12.49 -13.87 26.41
C THR A 928 -13.45 -12.74 26.00
N ALA A 929 -14.75 -12.95 26.23
CA ALA A 929 -15.81 -11.96 25.97
C ALA A 929 -16.05 -11.00 27.16
N TYR A 930 -15.20 -11.07 28.20
CA TYR A 930 -15.25 -10.19 29.35
C TYR A 930 -14.12 -9.18 29.25
N PHE A 931 -14.48 -7.90 29.08
CA PHE A 931 -13.53 -6.82 28.91
C PHE A 931 -13.30 -6.09 30.23
N ASP A 932 -12.04 -5.87 30.61
CA ASP A 932 -11.66 -5.04 31.77
C ASP A 932 -10.75 -3.87 31.36
N PRO A 933 -11.21 -2.95 30.48
CA PRO A 933 -10.34 -1.96 29.88
C PRO A 933 -10.08 -0.76 30.82
N PRO A 934 -8.93 -0.06 30.68
CA PRO A 934 -8.60 1.08 31.52
C PRO A 934 -9.50 2.31 31.27
N PRO A 935 -9.57 3.26 32.22
CA PRO A 935 -10.21 4.55 32.00
C PRO A 935 -9.44 5.37 30.95
N ASP A 936 -10.15 6.30 30.30
CA ASP A 936 -9.61 7.13 29.21
C ASP A 936 -8.69 8.25 29.68
N SER A 937 -8.82 8.62 30.95
CA SER A 937 -7.91 9.50 31.67
C SER A 937 -7.22 8.71 32.77
N PRO A 938 -6.01 9.10 33.18
CA PRO A 938 -5.38 8.47 34.32
C PRO A 938 -6.26 8.49 35.55
N GLU A 939 -6.13 7.44 36.37
CA GLU A 939 -6.75 7.44 37.69
C GLU A 939 -6.33 8.70 38.42
N SER A 940 -7.33 9.47 38.80
CA SER A 940 -7.19 10.65 39.59
C SER A 940 -7.04 10.22 41.04
N GLU A 941 -5.83 10.32 41.59
CA GLU A 941 -5.64 10.12 43.01
C GLU A 941 -5.91 11.44 43.73
N MET A 942 -6.88 11.42 44.63
CA MET A 942 -7.08 12.56 45.49
C MET A 942 -5.93 12.65 46.48
N VAL A 943 -5.23 13.79 46.51
CA VAL A 943 -4.08 14.01 47.41
C VAL A 943 -4.49 14.94 48.58
N PRO A 944 -5.03 14.41 49.69
CA PRO A 944 -5.33 15.21 50.86
C PRO A 944 -4.05 15.71 51.54
N LEU A 945 -4.19 16.69 52.43
CA LEU A 945 -3.12 17.07 53.33
C LEU A 945 -2.67 15.85 54.15
N SER A 946 -1.36 15.55 54.16
CA SER A 946 -0.84 14.37 54.85
C SER A 946 -1.32 14.30 56.30
N LEU A 947 -1.71 13.11 56.75
CA LEU A 947 -2.28 12.92 58.10
C LEU A 947 -1.32 13.42 59.18
N TYR A 948 -0.02 13.20 59.00
CA TYR A 948 1.02 13.71 59.90
C TYR A 948 1.03 15.24 59.97
N CYS A 949 0.95 15.92 58.83
CA CYS A 949 0.88 17.39 58.77
C CYS A 949 -0.43 17.89 59.41
N ALA A 950 -1.56 17.27 59.09
CA ALA A 950 -2.87 17.61 59.64
C ALA A 950 -2.90 17.49 61.18
N ILE A 951 -2.42 16.38 61.73
CA ILE A 951 -2.31 16.17 63.18
C ILE A 951 -1.41 17.23 63.80
N SER A 952 -0.26 17.52 63.19
CA SER A 952 0.68 18.54 63.69
C SER A 952 0.02 19.92 63.74
N LEU A 953 -0.74 20.31 62.72
CA LEU A 953 -1.47 21.58 62.67
C LEU A 953 -2.64 21.64 63.66
N TYR A 954 -3.36 20.53 63.87
CA TYR A 954 -4.39 20.45 64.92
C TYR A 954 -3.79 20.63 66.31
N VAL A 955 -2.70 19.93 66.62
CA VAL A 955 -2.00 20.04 67.90
C VAL A 955 -1.48 21.46 68.10
N ALA A 956 -0.87 22.08 67.08
CA ALA A 956 -0.43 23.46 67.15
C ALA A 956 -1.60 24.42 67.43
N THR A 957 -2.74 24.24 66.73
CA THR A 957 -3.95 25.05 66.95
C THR A 957 -4.51 24.87 68.36
N LEU A 958 -4.55 23.64 68.87
CA LEU A 958 -4.98 23.31 70.23
C LEU A 958 -4.07 23.99 71.27
N VAL A 959 -2.75 23.91 71.10
CA VAL A 959 -1.77 24.56 71.98
C VAL A 959 -2.00 26.08 72.01
N VAL A 960 -2.24 26.71 70.87
CA VAL A 960 -2.57 28.15 70.82
C VAL A 960 -3.89 28.44 71.55
N ILE A 961 -4.94 27.63 71.37
CA ILE A 961 -6.20 27.77 72.10
C ILE A 961 -5.99 27.64 73.61
N VAL A 962 -5.17 26.69 74.06
CA VAL A 962 -4.80 26.51 75.47
C VAL A 962 -4.03 27.74 75.99
N ILE A 963 -3.08 28.28 75.24
CA ILE A 963 -2.37 29.51 75.61
C ILE A 963 -3.35 30.70 75.73
N VAL A 964 -4.23 30.88 74.75
CA VAL A 964 -5.25 31.95 74.73
C VAL A 964 -6.19 31.82 75.94
N THR A 965 -6.69 30.61 76.24
CA THR A 965 -7.57 30.34 77.40
C THR A 965 -6.86 30.57 78.73
N ILE A 966 -5.61 30.12 78.90
CA ILE A 966 -4.82 30.37 80.12
C ILE A 966 -4.64 31.88 80.35
N ILE A 967 -4.26 32.63 79.31
CA ILE A 967 -4.11 34.08 79.40
C ILE A 967 -5.44 34.74 79.76
N LEU A 968 -6.56 34.30 79.18
CA LEU A 968 -7.90 34.79 79.51
C LEU A 968 -8.25 34.53 80.98
N ILE A 969 -8.04 33.30 81.48
CA ILE A 969 -8.29 32.93 82.88
C ILE A 969 -7.43 33.79 83.82
N CYS A 970 -6.14 33.97 83.51
CA CYS A 970 -5.25 34.84 84.28
C CYS A 970 -5.74 36.31 84.29
N LEU A 971 -6.22 36.82 83.16
CA LEU A 971 -6.78 38.18 83.09
C LEU A 971 -8.07 38.32 83.90
N LEU A 972 -8.95 37.32 83.86
CA LEU A 972 -10.19 37.29 84.64
C LEU A 972 -9.90 37.19 86.14
N TYR A 973 -8.94 36.35 86.53
CA TYR A 973 -8.49 36.23 87.92
C TYR A 973 -7.92 37.57 88.44
N MET A 974 -7.13 38.26 87.61
CA MET A 974 -6.52 39.54 87.98
C MET A 974 -7.38 40.77 87.68
N ARG A 975 -8.68 40.60 87.38
CA ARG A 975 -9.60 41.68 86.97
C ARG A 975 -9.68 42.86 87.93
N SER A 976 -9.39 42.65 89.22
CA SER A 976 -9.44 43.68 90.25
C SER A 976 -8.23 44.62 90.22
N LYS A 977 -7.13 44.24 89.55
CA LYS A 977 -5.88 45.01 89.52
C LYS A 977 -6.01 46.28 88.65
N PRO A 978 -5.43 47.43 89.07
CA PRO A 978 -5.61 48.73 88.40
C PRO A 978 -5.24 48.74 86.92
N GLN A 979 -4.19 48.02 86.52
CA GLN A 979 -3.70 47.99 85.13
C GLN A 979 -4.65 47.25 84.18
N ILE A 980 -5.30 46.18 84.66
CA ILE A 980 -6.29 45.44 83.86
C ILE A 980 -7.60 46.24 83.79
N LYS A 981 -8.00 46.91 84.88
CA LYS A 981 -9.14 47.85 84.86
C LYS A 981 -8.94 49.00 83.86
N ALA A 982 -7.72 49.57 83.80
CA ALA A 982 -7.39 50.64 82.86
C ALA A 982 -7.48 50.19 81.38
N SER A 983 -7.23 48.92 81.10
CA SER A 983 -7.34 48.36 79.75
C SER A 983 -8.78 48.10 79.27
N SER A 984 -9.79 48.20 80.14
CA SER A 984 -11.18 47.77 79.89
C SER A 984 -11.30 46.27 79.56
N LEU A 985 -11.85 45.50 80.52
CA LEU A 985 -12.04 44.06 80.42
C LEU A 985 -12.97 43.67 79.26
N LEU A 986 -14.01 44.46 79.00
CA LEU A 986 -14.99 44.17 77.94
C LEU A 986 -14.36 44.16 76.54
N PHE A 987 -13.47 45.11 76.25
CA PHE A 987 -12.71 45.12 75.00
C PHE A 987 -11.70 43.98 74.91
N SER A 988 -11.12 43.57 76.04
CA SER A 988 -10.24 42.41 76.05
C SER A 988 -11.02 41.14 75.67
N LEU A 989 -12.20 40.93 76.27
CA LEU A 989 -13.06 39.79 75.97
C LEU A 989 -13.46 39.72 74.49
N ILE A 990 -13.78 40.85 73.86
CA ILE A 990 -14.11 40.89 72.42
C ILE A 990 -12.93 40.45 71.55
N MET A 991 -11.71 40.88 71.87
CA MET A 991 -10.52 40.42 71.14
C MET A 991 -10.24 38.92 71.38
N PHE A 992 -10.51 38.40 72.58
CA PHE A 992 -10.43 36.95 72.83
C PHE A 992 -11.44 36.17 71.97
N ILE A 993 -12.70 36.62 71.89
CA ILE A 993 -13.71 36.04 70.99
C ILE A 993 -13.20 36.07 69.54
N GLY A 994 -12.60 37.20 69.12
CA GLY A 994 -12.00 37.31 67.79
C GLY A 994 -10.87 36.30 67.55
N CYS A 995 -9.97 36.11 68.53
CA CYS A 995 -8.91 35.10 68.45
C CYS A 995 -9.47 33.66 68.39
N TYR A 996 -10.52 33.34 69.13
CA TYR A 996 -11.16 32.01 69.05
C TYR A 996 -11.79 31.76 67.68
N LEU A 997 -12.40 32.76 67.04
CA LEU A 997 -12.95 32.64 65.70
C LEU A 997 -11.84 32.43 64.64
N ILE A 998 -10.68 33.09 64.80
CA ILE A 998 -9.52 32.85 63.93
C ILE A 998 -9.00 31.41 64.12
N CYS A 999 -8.89 30.92 65.36
CA CYS A 999 -8.52 29.52 65.60
C CYS A 999 -9.56 28.54 65.04
N ALA A 1000 -10.86 28.85 65.12
CA ALA A 1000 -11.93 28.06 64.53
C ALA A 1000 -11.81 28.01 62.99
N THR A 1001 -11.38 29.10 62.35
CA THR A 1001 -11.05 29.13 60.92
C THR A 1001 -9.95 28.11 60.60
N CYS A 1002 -8.87 28.07 61.39
CA CYS A 1002 -7.80 27.09 61.21
C CYS A 1002 -8.32 25.66 61.32
N ILE A 1003 -9.15 25.35 62.32
CA ILE A 1003 -9.76 24.02 62.50
C ILE A 1003 -10.59 23.62 61.28
N VAL A 1004 -11.50 24.48 60.84
CA VAL A 1004 -12.35 24.23 59.66
C VAL A 1004 -11.48 23.99 58.42
N ARG A 1005 -10.43 24.80 58.25
CA ARG A 1005 -9.50 24.70 57.12
C ARG A 1005 -8.67 23.42 57.11
N ILE A 1006 -8.18 22.97 58.26
CA ILE A 1006 -7.51 21.67 58.39
C ILE A 1006 -8.50 20.54 58.11
N THR A 1007 -9.74 20.66 58.60
CA THR A 1007 -10.78 19.64 58.45
C THR A 1007 -11.06 19.34 56.99
N TYR A 1008 -11.40 20.34 56.18
CA TYR A 1008 -11.74 20.07 54.79
C TYR A 1008 -10.50 19.76 53.91
N ALA A 1009 -9.31 20.22 54.30
CA ALA A 1009 -8.06 19.94 53.56
C ALA A 1009 -7.49 18.53 53.82
N ALA A 1010 -7.66 18.01 55.04
CA ALA A 1010 -7.17 16.68 55.44
C ALA A 1010 -8.24 15.58 55.33
N PHE A 1011 -9.52 15.94 55.51
CA PHE A 1011 -10.66 15.02 55.49
C PHE A 1011 -11.71 15.52 54.49
N PRO A 1012 -11.48 15.25 53.19
CA PRO A 1012 -12.44 15.57 52.14
C PRO A 1012 -13.74 14.81 52.41
N SER A 1013 -14.81 15.56 52.63
CA SER A 1013 -16.15 15.01 52.89
C SER A 1013 -17.05 15.21 51.67
N SER A 1014 -18.29 14.76 51.73
CA SER A 1014 -19.28 14.98 50.66
C SER A 1014 -19.28 16.45 50.21
N GLU A 1015 -19.53 16.70 48.93
CA GLU A 1015 -19.52 18.04 48.31
C GLU A 1015 -20.28 19.09 49.12
N ILE A 1016 -21.47 18.73 49.63
CA ILE A 1016 -22.30 19.61 50.44
C ILE A 1016 -21.58 20.04 51.73
N ILE A 1017 -20.95 19.11 52.44
CA ILE A 1017 -20.20 19.41 53.68
C ILE A 1017 -18.98 20.27 53.34
N PHE A 1018 -18.29 19.98 52.24
CA PHE A 1018 -17.15 20.78 51.80
C PHE A 1018 -17.55 22.24 51.49
N GLU A 1019 -18.63 22.46 50.73
CA GLU A 1019 -19.16 23.80 50.45
C GLU A 1019 -19.55 24.54 51.74
N ILE A 1020 -20.21 23.86 52.68
CA ILE A 1020 -20.58 24.45 53.98
C ILE A 1020 -19.33 24.89 54.74
N LEU A 1021 -18.32 24.02 54.86
CA LEU A 1021 -17.07 24.33 55.55
C LEU A 1021 -16.31 25.50 54.87
N CYS A 1022 -16.29 25.55 53.52
CA CYS A 1022 -15.70 26.63 52.75
C CYS A 1022 -16.32 28.00 53.05
N ASN A 1023 -17.64 28.08 53.21
CA ASN A 1023 -18.32 29.34 53.52
C ASN A 1023 -18.19 29.70 55.01
N VAL A 1024 -18.28 28.70 55.91
CA VAL A 1024 -18.14 28.89 57.36
C VAL A 1024 -16.76 29.42 57.75
N GLN A 1025 -15.67 28.93 57.13
CA GLN A 1025 -14.32 29.45 57.41
C GLN A 1025 -14.21 30.96 57.12
N SER A 1026 -14.80 31.44 56.03
CA SER A 1026 -14.74 32.84 55.63
C SER A 1026 -15.48 33.70 56.65
N VAL A 1027 -16.66 33.26 57.08
CA VAL A 1027 -17.44 33.93 58.13
C VAL A 1027 -16.63 34.04 59.43
N PHE A 1028 -16.01 32.96 59.89
CA PHE A 1028 -15.19 32.96 61.11
C PHE A 1028 -13.96 33.85 60.98
N PHE A 1029 -13.25 33.79 59.86
CA PHE A 1029 -12.05 34.58 59.63
C PHE A 1029 -12.35 36.08 59.66
N PHE A 1030 -13.31 36.54 58.84
CA PHE A 1030 -13.59 37.96 58.72
C PHE A 1030 -14.21 38.55 60.00
N ASN A 1031 -15.08 37.79 60.69
CA ASN A 1031 -15.60 38.22 61.99
C ASN A 1031 -14.50 38.25 63.06
N GLY A 1032 -13.66 37.22 63.11
CA GLY A 1032 -12.55 37.16 64.06
C GLY A 1032 -11.57 38.31 63.87
N PHE A 1033 -11.15 38.55 62.63
CA PHE A 1033 -10.28 39.65 62.25
C PHE A 1033 -10.92 41.02 62.57
N SER A 1034 -12.16 41.24 62.13
CA SER A 1034 -12.86 42.51 62.35
C SER A 1034 -13.02 42.84 63.84
N LEU A 1035 -13.40 41.87 64.68
CA LEU A 1035 -13.55 42.09 66.12
C LEU A 1035 -12.24 42.52 66.78
N VAL A 1036 -11.10 41.97 66.38
CA VAL A 1036 -9.79 42.37 66.91
C VAL A 1036 -9.45 43.79 66.49
N PHE A 1037 -9.49 44.11 65.20
CA PHE A 1037 -9.04 45.41 64.68
C PHE A 1037 -9.98 46.56 64.99
N VAL A 1038 -11.30 46.36 64.88
CA VAL A 1038 -12.28 47.39 65.23
C VAL A 1038 -12.17 47.71 66.74
N THR A 1039 -11.95 46.71 67.59
CA THR A 1039 -11.73 46.94 69.02
C THR A 1039 -10.44 47.74 69.28
N LEU A 1040 -9.36 47.45 68.57
CA LEU A 1040 -8.10 48.20 68.65
C LEU A 1040 -8.25 49.64 68.15
N PHE A 1041 -8.95 49.85 67.04
CA PHE A 1041 -9.27 51.15 66.49
C PHE A 1041 -10.04 52.01 67.50
N ILE A 1042 -11.13 51.49 68.06
CA ILE A 1042 -11.96 52.16 69.05
C ILE A 1042 -11.16 52.46 70.33
N ARG A 1043 -10.28 51.55 70.76
CA ARG A 1043 -9.36 51.78 71.88
C ARG A 1043 -8.40 52.95 71.61
N LEU A 1044 -7.75 52.99 70.44
CA LEU A 1044 -6.81 54.05 70.09
C LEU A 1044 -7.50 55.40 69.86
N LEU A 1045 -8.69 55.40 69.25
CA LEU A 1045 -9.53 56.59 69.10
C LEU A 1045 -9.89 57.20 70.46
N ARG A 1046 -10.31 56.36 71.41
CA ARG A 1046 -10.62 56.78 72.77
C ARG A 1046 -9.40 57.44 73.43
N ILE A 1047 -8.22 56.84 73.32
CA ILE A 1047 -6.98 57.40 73.87
C ILE A 1047 -6.65 58.75 73.22
N LYS A 1048 -6.68 58.84 71.88
CA LYS A 1048 -6.42 60.09 71.15
C LYS A 1048 -7.39 61.20 71.56
N LYS A 1049 -8.67 60.90 71.74
CA LYS A 1049 -9.68 61.90 72.11
C LYS A 1049 -9.50 62.41 73.55
N ILE A 1050 -9.26 61.50 74.51
CA ILE A 1050 -9.02 61.86 75.92
C ILE A 1050 -7.84 62.83 76.08
N PHE A 1051 -6.75 62.62 75.31
CA PHE A 1051 -5.54 63.46 75.41
C PHE A 1051 -5.50 64.63 74.42
N GLY A 1052 -6.34 64.64 73.39
CA GLY A 1052 -6.32 65.64 72.32
C GLY A 1052 -7.22 66.86 72.53
N ASN A 1053 -8.39 66.72 73.18
CA ASN A 1053 -9.30 67.86 73.39
C ASN A 1053 -10.06 67.78 74.73
N LYS A 1054 -9.58 68.52 75.73
CA LYS A 1054 -10.10 68.50 77.11
C LYS A 1054 -11.51 69.11 77.25
N SER A 1055 -11.90 70.06 76.38
CA SER A 1055 -13.24 70.69 76.44
C SER A 1055 -14.34 69.74 75.95
N LEU A 1056 -14.09 69.04 74.84
CA LEU A 1056 -15.06 68.13 74.22
C LEU A 1056 -15.31 66.85 75.03
N THR A 1057 -14.29 66.38 75.75
CA THR A 1057 -14.36 65.17 76.58
C THR A 1057 -15.26 65.36 77.81
N LYS A 1058 -15.42 66.60 78.29
CA LYS A 1058 -16.29 66.95 79.43
C LYS A 1058 -17.78 66.90 79.06
N TYR A 1059 -18.14 67.24 77.82
CA TYR A 1059 -19.53 67.28 77.35
C TYR A 1059 -20.05 65.93 76.80
N LEU A 1060 -19.20 65.14 76.14
CA LEU A 1060 -19.60 63.87 75.50
C LEU A 1060 -19.28 62.62 76.36
N GLY A 1061 -19.00 62.78 77.66
CA GLY A 1061 -18.49 61.72 78.53
C GLY A 1061 -19.34 60.43 78.58
N CYS A 1062 -20.66 60.52 78.41
CA CYS A 1062 -21.57 59.37 78.37
C CYS A 1062 -21.33 58.47 77.13
N CYS A 1063 -20.95 59.05 75.99
CA CYS A 1063 -20.67 58.34 74.74
C CYS A 1063 -19.36 57.54 74.78
N TRP A 1064 -18.44 57.87 75.71
CA TRP A 1064 -17.12 57.21 75.83
C TRP A 1064 -17.06 56.15 76.93
N THR A 1065 -18.22 55.68 77.41
CA THR A 1065 -18.33 54.57 78.36
C THR A 1065 -17.98 53.24 77.71
N ASN A 1066 -17.58 52.23 78.50
CA ASN A 1066 -17.24 50.90 77.96
C ASN A 1066 -18.42 50.26 77.21
N LYS A 1067 -19.65 50.42 77.71
CA LYS A 1067 -20.87 49.87 77.07
C LYS A 1067 -21.16 50.56 75.74
N ALA A 1068 -21.13 51.89 75.70
CA ALA A 1068 -21.39 52.65 74.47
C ALA A 1068 -20.33 52.38 73.39
N MET A 1069 -19.06 52.34 73.76
CA MET A 1069 -17.98 52.08 72.81
C MET A 1069 -17.95 50.62 72.33
N THR A 1070 -18.38 49.65 73.16
CA THR A 1070 -18.60 48.27 72.70
C THR A 1070 -19.77 48.17 71.73
N LEU A 1071 -20.87 48.91 71.95
CA LEU A 1071 -21.95 49.01 70.96
C LEU A 1071 -21.44 49.55 69.62
N VAL A 1072 -20.58 50.58 69.64
CA VAL A 1072 -19.94 51.12 68.43
C VAL A 1072 -19.07 50.06 67.72
N VAL A 1073 -18.32 49.24 68.46
CA VAL A 1073 -17.55 48.12 67.86
C VAL A 1073 -18.51 47.18 67.10
N ILE A 1074 -19.60 46.76 67.74
CA ILE A 1074 -20.59 45.86 67.14
C ILE A 1074 -21.19 46.49 65.87
N VAL A 1075 -21.58 47.78 65.92
CA VAL A 1075 -22.14 48.49 64.77
C VAL A 1075 -21.15 48.56 63.61
N ILE A 1076 -19.87 48.88 63.85
CA ILE A 1076 -18.85 48.91 62.79
C ILE A 1076 -18.64 47.51 62.19
N THR A 1077 -18.75 46.45 63.00
CA THR A 1077 -18.65 45.07 62.50
C THR A 1077 -19.87 44.60 61.69
N ILE A 1078 -20.98 45.34 61.65
CA ILE A 1078 -22.14 44.99 60.79
C ILE A 1078 -21.79 45.16 59.31
N ILE A 1079 -21.03 46.20 58.96
CA ILE A 1079 -20.66 46.51 57.55
C ILE A 1079 -19.98 45.31 56.86
N PRO A 1080 -18.88 44.73 57.38
CA PRO A 1080 -18.27 43.58 56.75
C PRO A 1080 -19.16 42.34 56.77
N ASN A 1081 -20.06 42.20 57.76
CA ASN A 1081 -21.02 41.10 57.77
C ASN A 1081 -22.07 41.21 56.65
N LEU A 1082 -22.56 42.42 56.34
CA LEU A 1082 -23.46 42.64 55.20
C LEU A 1082 -22.76 42.30 53.87
N MET A 1083 -21.47 42.64 53.74
CA MET A 1083 -20.68 42.25 52.56
C MET A 1083 -20.56 40.73 52.43
N LEU A 1084 -20.35 40.01 53.54
CA LEU A 1084 -20.27 38.54 53.54
C LEU A 1084 -21.61 37.86 53.25
N VAL A 1085 -22.71 38.39 53.78
CA VAL A 1085 -24.06 37.90 53.45
C VAL A 1085 -24.34 38.10 51.97
N GLY A 1086 -23.95 39.25 51.40
CA GLY A 1086 -24.00 39.50 49.96
C GLY A 1086 -23.16 38.49 49.18
N TRP A 1087 -21.92 38.25 49.60
CA TRP A 1087 -21.04 37.29 48.94
C TRP A 1087 -21.65 35.88 48.93
N ILE A 1088 -22.02 35.34 50.09
CA ILE A 1088 -22.59 34.00 50.20
C ILE A 1088 -23.96 33.90 49.49
N GLY A 1089 -24.75 34.97 49.51
CA GLY A 1089 -26.07 35.00 48.88
C GLY A 1089 -26.04 35.05 47.35
N PHE A 1090 -25.09 35.79 46.75
CA PHE A 1090 -25.00 35.97 45.30
C PHE A 1090 -23.99 35.02 44.63
N ASP A 1091 -22.87 34.71 45.27
CA ASP A 1091 -21.76 33.94 44.70
C ASP A 1091 -21.04 33.13 45.78
N ARG A 1092 -21.74 32.10 46.30
CA ARG A 1092 -21.22 31.22 47.36
C ARG A 1092 -19.92 30.53 46.94
N LEU A 1093 -19.03 30.28 47.91
CA LEU A 1093 -17.84 29.48 47.67
C LEU A 1093 -18.25 28.02 47.42
N LYS A 1094 -17.86 27.49 46.26
CA LYS A 1094 -18.07 26.10 45.86
C LYS A 1094 -16.76 25.34 45.88
N ARG A 1095 -16.87 24.01 45.84
CA ARG A 1095 -15.73 23.12 45.64
C ARG A 1095 -15.29 23.20 44.18
N GLU A 1096 -14.02 23.53 43.96
CA GLU A 1096 -13.37 23.39 42.67
C GLU A 1096 -12.26 22.35 42.78
N THR A 1097 -12.19 21.45 41.81
CA THR A 1097 -11.12 20.45 41.72
C THR A 1097 -10.04 20.98 40.80
N VAL A 1098 -8.82 21.09 41.32
CA VAL A 1098 -7.62 21.44 40.55
C VAL A 1098 -6.85 20.17 40.30
N ASN A 1099 -6.70 19.83 39.03
CA ASN A 1099 -5.99 18.64 38.60
C ASN A 1099 -4.54 19.03 38.30
N VAL A 1100 -3.61 18.53 39.11
CA VAL A 1100 -2.17 18.68 38.87
C VAL A 1100 -1.66 17.37 38.30
N THR A 1101 -1.11 17.42 37.11
CA THR A 1101 -0.62 16.22 36.44
C THR A 1101 0.81 15.96 36.85
N VAL A 1102 1.08 14.76 37.36
CA VAL A 1102 2.42 14.34 37.75
C VAL A 1102 2.91 13.28 36.75
N ASP A 1103 3.95 13.63 36.00
CA ASP A 1103 4.59 12.73 35.04
C ASP A 1103 5.69 11.94 35.78
N VAL A 1104 5.36 10.72 36.25
CA VAL A 1104 6.35 9.77 36.80
C VAL A 1104 6.41 8.56 35.88
N GLU A 1105 7.37 8.48 34.95
CA GLU A 1105 7.45 7.32 34.05
C GLU A 1105 7.47 5.99 34.83
N PRO A 1106 6.62 5.00 34.50
CA PRO A 1106 5.70 4.91 33.35
C PRO A 1106 4.26 5.41 33.60
N LEU A 1107 3.93 5.85 34.82
CA LEU A 1107 2.59 6.20 35.28
C LEU A 1107 2.38 7.73 35.32
N VAL A 1108 1.61 8.25 34.37
CA VAL A 1108 1.03 9.59 34.49
C VAL A 1108 -0.20 9.46 35.37
N TYR A 1109 -0.27 10.15 36.51
CA TYR A 1109 -1.48 10.26 37.33
C TYR A 1109 -1.88 11.71 37.53
N ASN A 1110 -3.18 11.93 37.70
CA ASN A 1110 -3.69 13.25 38.05
C ASN A 1110 -3.85 13.31 39.56
N GLU A 1111 -3.08 14.18 40.20
CA GLU A 1111 -3.34 14.53 41.59
C GLU A 1111 -4.49 15.54 41.64
N GLU A 1112 -5.57 15.17 42.32
CA GLU A 1112 -6.71 16.06 42.53
C GLU A 1112 -6.61 16.80 43.86
N TYR A 1113 -6.65 18.12 43.77
CA TYR A 1113 -6.70 19.01 44.91
C TYR A 1113 -8.05 19.73 44.99
N PHE A 1114 -8.66 19.79 46.17
CA PHE A 1114 -9.89 20.55 46.36
C PHE A 1114 -9.63 21.96 46.90
N MET A 1115 -10.18 22.96 46.21
CA MET A 1115 -10.12 24.37 46.58
C MET A 1115 -11.52 24.95 46.80
N CYS A 1116 -11.59 26.03 47.59
CA CYS A 1116 -12.81 26.82 47.73
C CYS A 1116 -12.73 28.02 46.79
N THR A 1117 -13.58 28.10 45.77
CA THR A 1117 -13.57 29.21 44.80
C THR A 1117 -14.99 29.71 44.51
N SER A 1118 -15.08 30.90 43.91
CA SER A 1118 -16.34 31.51 43.46
C SER A 1118 -16.11 32.21 42.12
N GLN A 1119 -17.17 32.44 41.34
CA GLN A 1119 -17.02 32.99 39.98
C GLN A 1119 -16.46 34.42 39.99
N LEU A 1120 -16.87 35.23 40.97
CA LEU A 1120 -16.46 36.61 41.14
C LEU A 1120 -15.51 36.77 42.35
N MET A 1121 -14.77 35.72 42.70
CA MET A 1121 -13.95 35.68 43.93
C MET A 1121 -12.98 36.87 44.04
N TYR A 1122 -12.34 37.28 42.95
CA TYR A 1122 -11.42 38.43 42.94
C TYR A 1122 -12.12 39.75 43.25
N LEU A 1123 -13.35 39.94 42.77
CA LEU A 1123 -14.14 41.14 43.01
C LEU A 1123 -14.58 41.21 44.48
N TRP A 1124 -15.02 40.09 45.05
CA TRP A 1124 -15.35 39.99 46.48
C TRP A 1124 -14.14 40.22 47.39
N TYR A 1125 -13.00 39.58 47.08
CA TYR A 1125 -11.74 39.83 47.79
C TYR A 1125 -11.32 41.30 47.69
N ALA A 1126 -11.38 41.92 46.51
CA ALA A 1126 -11.04 43.32 46.34
C ALA A 1126 -11.91 44.22 47.24
N MET A 1127 -13.22 44.00 47.30
CA MET A 1127 -14.11 44.79 48.16
C MET A 1127 -13.77 44.63 49.65
N VAL A 1128 -13.63 43.38 50.12
CA VAL A 1128 -13.39 43.10 51.55
C VAL A 1128 -11.99 43.53 51.99
N PHE A 1129 -10.97 43.27 51.19
CA PHE A 1129 -9.60 43.71 51.50
C PHE A 1129 -9.46 45.23 51.41
N THR A 1130 -10.16 45.92 50.51
CA THR A 1130 -10.15 47.39 50.46
C THR A 1130 -10.74 47.99 51.75
N TYR A 1131 -11.88 47.47 52.21
CA TYR A 1131 -12.46 47.88 53.50
C TYR A 1131 -11.49 47.62 54.66
N THR A 1132 -10.87 46.44 54.67
CA THR A 1132 -9.94 46.03 55.72
C THR A 1132 -8.67 46.87 55.73
N ALA A 1133 -8.09 47.15 54.56
CA ALA A 1133 -6.94 48.02 54.37
C ALA A 1133 -7.24 49.45 54.83
N PHE A 1134 -8.44 49.96 54.55
CA PHE A 1134 -8.88 51.27 55.04
C PHE A 1134 -8.92 51.32 56.58
N ILE A 1135 -9.50 50.32 57.24
CA ILE A 1135 -9.51 50.24 58.71
C ILE A 1135 -8.09 50.13 59.28
N LEU A 1136 -7.23 49.29 58.69
CA LEU A 1136 -5.83 49.16 59.09
C LEU A 1136 -5.06 50.48 58.93
N LEU A 1137 -5.27 51.20 57.82
CA LEU A 1137 -4.67 52.51 57.59
C LEU A 1137 -5.07 53.51 58.67
N LEU A 1138 -6.36 53.58 59.01
CA LEU A 1138 -6.85 54.42 60.10
C LEU A 1138 -6.21 54.04 61.44
N ILE A 1139 -6.03 52.75 61.72
CA ILE A 1139 -5.37 52.25 62.93
C ILE A 1139 -3.91 52.67 62.97
N VAL A 1140 -3.17 52.55 61.86
CA VAL A 1140 -1.77 52.98 61.75
C VAL A 1140 -1.63 54.50 61.95
N ILE A 1141 -2.51 55.30 61.32
CA ILE A 1141 -2.53 56.76 61.52
C ILE A 1141 -2.76 57.11 62.99
N LEU A 1142 -3.71 56.43 63.65
CA LEU A 1142 -3.99 56.65 65.07
C LEU A 1142 -2.86 56.16 65.99
N ALA A 1143 -2.20 55.05 65.64
CA ALA A 1143 -1.03 54.55 66.33
C ALA A 1143 0.12 55.57 66.26
N ALA A 1144 0.38 56.13 65.07
CA ALA A 1144 1.36 57.20 64.88
C ALA A 1144 1.02 58.46 65.72
N CYS A 1145 -0.26 58.86 65.73
CA CYS A 1145 -0.74 59.99 66.54
C CYS A 1145 -0.58 59.77 68.06
N THR A 1146 -0.78 58.54 68.54
CA THR A 1146 -0.75 58.22 69.99
C THR A 1146 0.66 57.91 70.52
N ARG A 1147 1.68 57.78 69.66
CA ARG A 1147 3.08 57.45 70.02
C ARG A 1147 3.73 58.43 71.01
N LYS A 1148 3.35 59.71 70.98
CA LYS A 1148 3.98 60.78 71.78
C LYS A 1148 3.39 60.94 73.20
N ILE A 1149 2.35 60.18 73.57
CA ILE A 1149 1.68 60.30 74.87
C ILE A 1149 2.55 59.64 75.98
N LYS A 1150 3.03 60.44 76.94
CA LYS A 1150 3.96 60.01 78.02
C LYS A 1150 3.30 59.73 79.40
N HIS A 1151 1.96 59.59 79.47
CA HIS A 1151 1.25 59.43 80.75
C HIS A 1151 1.52 58.07 81.44
N ARG A 1152 1.68 58.07 82.78
CA ARG A 1152 2.09 56.91 83.61
C ARG A 1152 1.15 55.69 83.48
N ASP A 1153 -0.15 55.94 83.29
CA ASP A 1153 -1.17 54.88 83.17
C ASP A 1153 -1.39 54.37 81.73
N PHE A 1154 -0.74 54.97 80.73
CA PHE A 1154 -0.91 54.62 79.30
C PHE A 1154 0.40 54.24 78.59
N LYS A 1155 1.42 53.80 79.33
CA LYS A 1155 2.70 53.30 78.76
C LYS A 1155 2.51 52.09 77.82
N ASP A 1156 1.41 51.36 77.95
CA ASP A 1156 1.06 50.22 77.09
C ASP A 1156 0.80 50.63 75.63
N THR A 1157 0.52 51.90 75.35
CA THR A 1157 0.24 52.40 73.99
C THR A 1157 1.42 52.18 73.03
N LYS A 1158 2.67 52.21 73.52
CA LYS A 1158 3.85 51.92 72.68
C LYS A 1158 3.88 50.45 72.22
N LYS A 1159 3.44 49.52 73.08
CA LYS A 1159 3.38 48.09 72.76
C LYS A 1159 2.24 47.78 71.80
N VAL A 1160 1.09 48.44 71.99
CA VAL A 1160 -0.04 48.37 71.04
C VAL A 1160 0.39 48.86 69.66
N ASN A 1161 1.14 49.96 69.58
CA ASN A 1161 1.65 50.48 68.31
C ASN A 1161 2.67 49.53 67.66
N ALA A 1162 3.59 48.95 68.43
CA ALA A 1162 4.54 47.95 67.92
C ALA A 1162 3.83 46.69 67.41
N PHE A 1163 2.82 46.21 68.14
CA PHE A 1163 1.97 45.09 67.73
C PHE A 1163 1.32 45.35 66.36
N ILE A 1164 0.76 46.55 66.13
CA ILE A 1164 0.11 46.89 64.86
C ILE A 1164 1.08 46.78 63.68
N PHE A 1165 2.32 47.27 63.81
CA PHE A 1165 3.30 47.19 62.74
C PHE A 1165 3.74 45.74 62.46
N ILE A 1166 4.03 44.98 63.51
CA ILE A 1166 4.43 43.57 63.38
C ILE A 1166 3.29 42.76 62.76
N PHE A 1167 2.06 42.95 63.25
CA PHE A 1167 0.89 42.25 62.72
C PHE A 1167 0.69 42.55 61.23
N VAL A 1168 0.73 43.82 60.81
CA VAL A 1168 0.55 44.18 59.40
C VAL A 1168 1.64 43.53 58.55
N LEU A 1169 2.88 43.53 59.03
CA LEU A 1169 3.99 42.85 58.35
C LEU A 1169 3.71 41.34 58.22
N THR A 1170 3.41 40.64 59.32
CA THR A 1170 3.11 39.19 59.32
C THR A 1170 1.93 38.85 58.42
N PHE A 1171 0.87 39.66 58.45
CA PHE A 1171 -0.31 39.49 57.59
C PHE A 1171 0.03 39.67 56.10
N THR A 1172 0.82 40.69 55.74
CA THR A 1172 1.25 40.91 54.36
C THR A 1172 2.18 39.81 53.85
N ILE A 1173 3.14 39.35 54.67
CA ILE A 1173 4.04 38.25 54.32
C ILE A 1173 3.24 36.96 54.08
N THR A 1174 2.30 36.66 54.98
CA THR A 1174 1.42 35.48 54.81
C THR A 1174 0.63 35.60 53.50
N GLY A 1175 0.05 36.76 53.20
CA GLY A 1175 -0.65 37.00 51.93
C GLY A 1175 0.23 36.77 50.69
N ILE A 1176 1.47 37.28 50.68
CA ILE A 1176 2.41 37.13 49.57
C ILE A 1176 2.80 35.66 49.38
N CYS A 1177 3.13 34.95 50.46
CA CYS A 1177 3.49 33.54 50.37
C CYS A 1177 2.34 32.70 49.79
N LEU A 1178 1.09 33.04 50.07
CA LEU A 1178 -0.06 32.32 49.53
C LEU A 1178 -0.30 32.53 48.06
N TRP A 1179 -0.11 33.76 47.61
CA TRP A 1179 -0.14 34.05 46.20
C TRP A 1179 0.96 33.27 45.46
N LEU A 1180 2.19 33.25 46.01
CA LEU A 1180 3.32 32.50 45.43
C LEU A 1180 3.08 30.98 45.38
N PHE A 1181 2.66 30.36 46.48
CA PHE A 1181 2.44 28.90 46.50
C PHE A 1181 1.24 28.47 45.66
N ARG A 1182 0.26 29.34 45.47
CA ARG A 1182 -0.83 29.12 44.52
C ARG A 1182 -0.31 29.12 43.08
N GLU A 1183 0.58 30.04 42.74
CA GLU A 1183 1.16 30.15 41.39
C GLU A 1183 2.01 28.93 41.02
N ILE A 1184 2.71 28.33 42.00
CA ILE A 1184 3.56 27.14 41.80
C ILE A 1184 2.75 25.83 41.95
N ASN A 1185 1.40 25.90 42.00
CA ASN A 1185 0.51 24.74 42.20
C ASN A 1185 0.80 23.89 43.45
N GLN A 1186 1.45 24.47 44.48
CA GLN A 1186 1.78 23.80 45.74
C GLN A 1186 0.68 24.04 46.77
N ILE A 1187 -0.50 23.46 46.50
CA ILE A 1187 -1.75 23.76 47.21
C ILE A 1187 -1.70 23.39 48.69
N ASN A 1188 -1.23 22.18 49.02
CA ASN A 1188 -1.09 21.70 50.40
C ASN A 1188 -0.10 22.54 51.22
N VAL A 1189 0.97 23.03 50.58
CA VAL A 1189 1.91 23.98 51.20
C VAL A 1189 1.21 25.31 51.48
N GLY A 1190 0.41 25.81 50.53
CA GLY A 1190 -0.41 27.01 50.72
C GLY A 1190 -1.36 26.92 51.92
N HIS A 1191 -2.03 25.78 52.12
CA HIS A 1191 -2.86 25.54 53.31
C HIS A 1191 -2.05 25.66 54.61
N THR A 1192 -0.88 25.04 54.66
CA THR A 1192 0.02 25.05 55.82
C THR A 1192 0.51 26.47 56.13
N VAL A 1193 0.83 27.27 55.11
CA VAL A 1193 1.27 28.66 55.24
C VAL A 1193 0.16 29.57 55.77
N ILE A 1194 -1.09 29.44 55.30
CA ILE A 1194 -2.23 30.20 55.88
C ILE A 1194 -2.38 29.88 57.35
N ILE A 1195 -2.44 28.60 57.69
CA ILE A 1195 -2.75 28.17 59.05
C ILE A 1195 -1.66 28.63 60.01
N SER A 1196 -0.39 28.42 59.66
CA SER A 1196 0.75 28.89 60.45
C SER A 1196 0.76 30.42 60.60
N GLY A 1197 0.52 31.17 59.51
CA GLY A 1197 0.41 32.62 59.54
C GLY A 1197 -0.71 33.12 60.47
N LEU A 1198 -1.91 32.52 60.39
CA LEU A 1198 -3.03 32.87 61.27
C LEU A 1198 -2.76 32.55 62.75
N LEU A 1199 -2.12 31.42 63.05
CA LEU A 1199 -1.72 31.08 64.42
C LEU A 1199 -0.66 32.05 64.97
N LEU A 1200 0.31 32.46 64.14
CA LEU A 1200 1.29 33.48 64.50
C LEU A 1200 0.61 34.82 64.82
N LEU A 1201 -0.34 35.26 64.00
CA LEU A 1201 -1.11 36.49 64.26
C LEU A 1201 -1.86 36.44 65.60
N VAL A 1202 -2.46 35.30 65.95
CA VAL A 1202 -3.11 35.10 67.25
C VAL A 1202 -2.08 35.16 68.39
N LEU A 1203 -0.94 34.47 68.25
CA LEU A 1203 0.12 34.47 69.25
C LEU A 1203 0.72 35.86 69.46
N GLU A 1204 1.01 36.61 68.39
CA GLU A 1204 1.47 37.99 68.44
C GLU A 1204 0.50 38.88 69.22
N CYS A 1205 -0.81 38.73 68.95
CA CYS A 1205 -1.86 39.46 69.67
C CYS A 1205 -1.83 39.13 71.17
N GLN A 1206 -1.70 37.86 71.55
CA GLN A 1206 -1.65 37.45 72.95
C GLN A 1206 -0.38 37.92 73.68
N VAL A 1207 0.78 37.68 73.07
CA VAL A 1207 2.09 37.94 73.65
C VAL A 1207 2.38 39.43 73.75
N MET A 1208 1.97 40.25 72.78
CA MET A 1208 2.28 41.68 72.82
C MET A 1208 1.27 42.50 73.64
N LEU A 1209 -0.02 42.14 73.58
CA LEU A 1209 -1.08 42.95 74.22
C LEU A 1209 -1.41 42.53 75.65
N PHE A 1210 -1.28 41.25 75.99
CA PHE A 1210 -1.83 40.71 77.24
C PHE A 1210 -0.78 40.10 78.17
N LEU A 1211 0.18 39.33 77.66
CA LEU A 1211 1.25 38.73 78.46
C LEU A 1211 2.03 39.74 79.33
N PRO A 1212 2.40 40.95 78.84
CA PRO A 1212 3.18 41.89 79.63
C PRO A 1212 2.39 42.47 80.81
N LYS A 1213 1.05 42.51 80.69
CA LYS A 1213 0.14 42.97 81.77
C LYS A 1213 0.08 41.94 82.90
N ILE A 1214 0.10 40.67 82.53
CA ILE A 1214 0.14 39.55 83.50
C ILE A 1214 1.49 39.55 84.23
N MET A 1215 2.61 39.62 83.50
CA MET A 1215 3.95 39.63 84.10
C MET A 1215 4.17 40.81 85.03
N PHE A 1216 3.69 42.02 84.67
CA PHE A 1216 3.80 43.19 85.53
C PHE A 1216 3.03 43.03 86.83
N CYS A 1217 1.82 42.45 86.78
CA CYS A 1217 1.02 42.21 87.98
C CYS A 1217 1.69 41.19 88.92
N ASN A 1218 2.40 40.20 88.38
CA ASN A 1218 3.12 39.19 89.18
C ASN A 1218 4.43 39.72 89.78
N ARG A 1219 5.15 40.63 89.09
CA ARG A 1219 6.35 41.31 89.64
C ARG A 1219 6.08 42.14 90.90
N ARG A 1220 4.87 42.68 91.09
CA ARG A 1220 4.49 43.34 92.36
C ARG A 1220 4.20 42.36 93.50
N ARG A 1221 3.93 41.09 93.19
CA ARG A 1221 3.73 40.02 94.18
C ARG A 1221 5.08 39.51 94.71
N HIS A 1222 6.11 39.48 93.86
CA HIS A 1222 7.47 39.03 94.21
C HIS A 1222 8.37 40.10 94.85
N ARG A 1223 7.91 41.34 95.08
CA ARG A 1223 8.66 42.29 95.92
C ARG A 1223 8.57 41.99 97.43
N SER A 1224 7.84 40.94 97.82
CA SER A 1224 7.78 40.46 99.20
C SER A 1224 8.58 39.18 99.46
N TYR A 1225 9.14 38.48 98.46
CA TYR A 1225 10.07 37.36 98.69
C TYR A 1225 11.13 37.28 97.58
N SER A 1226 12.37 37.10 98.04
CA SER A 1226 13.68 37.28 97.41
C SER A 1226 13.99 36.52 96.11
N VAL A 1227 14.89 37.15 95.32
CA VAL A 1227 15.98 36.60 94.50
C VAL A 1227 15.62 35.55 93.42
N THR A 1228 15.56 36.02 92.17
CA THR A 1228 16.21 35.43 90.97
C THR A 1228 15.88 36.29 89.75
N GLU A 1229 16.81 37.19 89.39
CA GLU A 1229 16.89 37.78 88.05
C GLU A 1229 17.61 36.78 87.15
N ASN A 1230 16.98 36.36 86.04
CA ASN A 1230 17.62 35.98 84.77
C ASN A 1230 16.61 35.35 83.78
N VAL A 1231 15.71 36.14 83.18
CA VAL A 1231 15.04 35.78 81.90
C VAL A 1231 14.61 37.04 81.10
N MET A 1232 15.34 38.16 81.18
CA MET A 1232 14.90 39.39 80.48
C MET A 1232 16.06 40.20 79.89
N THR A 1233 16.97 39.51 79.19
CA THR A 1233 18.09 40.07 78.42
C THR A 1233 18.09 39.65 76.95
N LEU A 1234 16.91 39.44 76.35
CA LEU A 1234 16.80 39.09 74.91
C LEU A 1234 16.06 40.12 74.05
N PHE A 1235 15.62 41.25 74.62
CA PHE A 1235 15.04 42.36 73.85
C PHE A 1235 15.45 43.74 74.39
N SER A 1236 16.75 44.04 74.35
CA SER A 1236 17.26 45.41 74.43
C SER A 1236 18.26 45.66 73.29
N PHE A 1237 17.74 46.10 72.14
CA PHE A 1237 18.53 46.91 71.22
C PHE A 1237 18.51 48.36 71.74
N ASP A 1238 19.37 48.64 72.71
CA ASP A 1238 19.88 49.99 72.96
C ASP A 1238 21.06 49.93 73.94
N LYS A 1239 22.27 49.87 73.38
CA LYS A 1239 23.55 50.39 73.90
C LYS A 1239 24.71 49.60 73.32
N HIS A 1240 25.39 50.18 72.34
CA HIS A 1240 26.83 50.36 72.40
C HIS A 1240 27.23 51.41 71.35
N GLU A 1241 27.42 52.63 71.82
CA GLU A 1241 28.22 53.66 71.15
C GLU A 1241 29.12 54.28 72.23
N LYS A 1242 30.42 54.41 71.90
CA LYS A 1242 31.60 54.67 72.76
C LYS A 1242 32.18 53.38 73.39
N HIS A 1243 33.34 52.87 73.02
CA HIS A 1243 34.58 53.47 72.52
C HIS A 1243 35.17 52.72 71.33
#